data_AF-A0AAJ6YQ36-F1
#
_entry.id   AF-A0AAJ6YQ36-F1
#
_cell.length_a   1.000
_cell.length_b   1.000
_cell.length_c   1.000
_cell.angle_alpha   90.00
_cell.angle_beta   90.00
_cell.angle_gamma   90.00
#
_symmetry.space_group_name_H-M   'P 1'
#
loop_
_entity.id
_entity.type
_entity.pdbx_description
1 polymer ?
#
loop_
_entity_poly.entity_id
_entity_poly.type
_entity_poly.pdbx_seq_one_letter_code
_entity_poly.pdbx_strand_id
1 'polypeptide(L)'
;MPSPNFLDWCSVSISSIHRSVNKIVNTCSKTECEISPNIAAIQSLNGKTSAEKFKDLNLAVKTIAENTKGKGELLSTNDYKEISPAMTSLIQILVGLKLKINALIIQGLTSDDLNITRKALKATWFFNGMNDHVNPKYFVTNIMPFVSVNTRLCIIKKLSYALNGFEKKAEAFFNAFVELYGFEVCLSILKACSQSFIYDKILDHKIKFSVKEIRALFKKYPNLVIQYLQFGNTNNLENENNSYGFRVQIHEYDSFISQLLKNYPQIFIKLYSRTPEKVLKLENKLSTLFVKNLKQDLVQNPNVFLKLMPLKIVRKHLDETSFAIMISNLFPTNESDFNLKNILKYCKFDEEDNVVSLLKNTYKVLYNKSLFENKLCLESLEFLKMLPNEDKSNLIRNFLEKYNDNAEFMSLYKYYLPPDEVLSILKNKIKSTANAEERAELIGHMIISCSLYHSKKDLLEVLKFYNKNHKNEKNLVLVRFFQYLKQEFDLKSLNSEQWSILNDIIFYAYVKKELFNSYVSLVEHVLEACLYNIIMYEKDNKLLLDKIFNVIVEHKMEQFCTFNILRGTEFERECIEKCFSSIPLKYPENHSIWEIQHDRLSLALNFVKTIDNYNKRNYQVKKRGSSKKTSLCNDDIHENKLKIKNYSWIVKLSKEYFYMSDNQASVKRNTLIKIVKANAPDLYEEIMDKIVNIRSIESGEAIALLKKDYRKILDNWSEYLTEARKKLYLGNKAAKRFIVATKWYQDIPVKFIDKCMAELYEEGSFSVLALLLEGHVFEKIIIPYIPINNKIDLNANDAKINYEITKSIIKAMKYINPVVSFSTLALFCKDDYALLTEDTIFKVAQYVPAYKVLEFAQEFINCSTPMKKQSFRLIERVATKTELRNFLKDRLKLETNHSVRLLIAKMIFNLFTKLPNVHNWKLMEMCIDELSIDQQAIEMFSDFARIDPNYLPMYIDAYMNKIESEFNDNESNLDFSSRVKYILLLIDNLDLRIMNLLSEELCEKIVRKYFFDPDSMEISRAVQNFSIRLYLLQSGENLEYRLNVIIQILKNIMKNFNTPHPKKPRFYAANYTIQQFFNDMLLEISCNDNNKKLEIVERMLKVLNSNLSSWQEPTTYLSLNLYKEYLLANSPSDFGVRCAKRIYDIMGDFSRSESIINEITKCLEDFIDNKIYKEIKGPQLRICIIEGMLKEDNYYANLVGIKLLDCNEVNMYDERYDRILKTLKQKENIVIQCNLYQHMNKISAQYNEI
;
A
#
# COMPACT_ATOMS: atom_id res chain seq x y z
N MET A 1 48.38 -42.80 -30.92
CA MET A 1 47.59 -44.06 -30.97
C MET A 1 46.30 -43.83 -30.21
N PRO A 2 45.13 -44.24 -30.73
CA PRO A 2 43.85 -43.83 -30.18
C PRO A 2 43.54 -44.57 -28.88
N SER A 3 43.05 -43.78 -27.93
CA SER A 3 42.49 -44.13 -26.62
C SER A 3 41.11 -44.80 -26.74
N PRO A 4 40.73 -45.72 -25.84
CA PRO A 4 39.35 -46.19 -25.73
C PRO A 4 38.45 -45.09 -25.16
N ASN A 5 37.24 -44.99 -25.72
CA ASN A 5 36.25 -43.94 -25.49
C ASN A 5 35.71 -43.87 -24.04
N PHE A 6 35.69 -42.66 -23.49
CA PHE A 6 35.07 -42.26 -22.22
C PHE A 6 33.52 -42.37 -22.21
N LEU A 7 32.92 -42.73 -23.35
CA LEU A 7 31.47 -42.90 -23.53
C LEU A 7 30.91 -44.23 -22.95
N ASP A 8 31.76 -45.22 -22.69
CA ASP A 8 31.29 -46.54 -22.22
C ASP A 8 31.15 -46.65 -20.70
N TRP A 9 31.67 -45.70 -19.91
CA TRP A 9 31.53 -45.72 -18.44
C TRP A 9 30.34 -44.92 -17.92
N CYS A 10 29.92 -43.87 -18.64
CA CYS A 10 28.73 -43.08 -18.26
C CYS A 10 27.40 -43.71 -18.72
N SER A 11 27.44 -44.75 -19.57
CA SER A 11 26.25 -45.44 -20.06
C SER A 11 25.80 -46.59 -19.15
N VAL A 12 26.64 -47.12 -18.26
CA VAL A 12 26.37 -48.35 -17.49
C VAL A 12 25.58 -48.10 -16.19
N SER A 13 25.71 -46.94 -15.52
CA SER A 13 24.95 -46.66 -14.29
C SER A 13 23.54 -46.11 -14.56
N ILE A 14 23.36 -45.30 -15.61
CA ILE A 14 22.07 -44.70 -15.98
C ILE A 14 21.20 -45.71 -16.75
N SER A 15 21.78 -46.57 -17.60
CA SER A 15 21.02 -47.63 -18.29
C SER A 15 20.57 -48.77 -17.35
N SER A 16 21.28 -49.00 -16.24
CA SER A 16 20.89 -49.94 -15.19
C SER A 16 19.61 -49.50 -14.45
N ILE A 17 19.53 -48.21 -14.10
CA ILE A 17 18.33 -47.61 -13.48
C ILE A 17 17.19 -47.50 -14.51
N HIS A 18 17.49 -47.13 -15.76
CA HIS A 18 16.48 -47.02 -16.83
C HIS A 18 15.91 -48.39 -17.27
N ARG A 19 16.73 -49.45 -17.35
CA ARG A 19 16.24 -50.81 -17.62
C ARG A 19 15.46 -51.38 -16.44
N SER A 20 15.85 -51.07 -15.20
CA SER A 20 15.10 -51.52 -14.01
C SER A 20 13.74 -50.83 -13.91
N VAL A 21 13.66 -49.53 -14.21
CA VAL A 21 12.40 -48.79 -14.28
C VAL A 21 11.55 -49.25 -15.47
N ASN A 22 12.11 -49.43 -16.67
CA ASN A 22 11.35 -49.90 -17.84
C ASN A 22 10.90 -51.37 -17.76
N LYS A 23 11.61 -52.24 -17.03
CA LYS A 23 11.17 -53.62 -16.77
C LYS A 23 10.01 -53.68 -15.76
N ILE A 24 9.91 -52.68 -14.87
CA ILE A 24 8.74 -52.46 -13.99
C ILE A 24 7.57 -51.84 -14.77
N VAL A 25 7.85 -50.97 -15.77
CA VAL A 25 6.81 -50.32 -16.59
C VAL A 25 6.05 -51.33 -17.48
N ASN A 26 6.68 -52.42 -17.94
CA ASN A 26 6.02 -53.42 -18.80
C ASN A 26 5.27 -54.55 -18.05
N THR A 27 5.22 -54.52 -16.71
CA THR A 27 4.47 -55.52 -15.90
C THR A 27 3.20 -54.97 -15.26
N CYS A 28 2.96 -53.65 -15.26
CA CYS A 28 1.78 -53.05 -14.66
C CYS A 28 0.55 -53.01 -15.60
N SER A 29 0.10 -54.17 -16.07
CA SER A 29 -1.21 -54.30 -16.72
C SER A 29 -2.30 -54.52 -15.65
N LYS A 30 -3.10 -53.49 -15.36
CA LYS A 30 -4.47 -53.49 -14.77
C LYS A 30 -4.79 -54.29 -13.48
N THR A 31 -3.92 -55.14 -12.94
CA THR A 31 -4.26 -56.06 -11.82
C THR A 31 -3.46 -55.85 -10.53
N GLU A 32 -2.45 -54.98 -10.47
CA GLU A 32 -1.56 -54.84 -9.29
C GLU A 32 -1.58 -53.49 -8.55
N CYS A 33 -2.44 -52.53 -8.93
CA CYS A 33 -2.73 -51.40 -8.04
C CYS A 33 -3.73 -51.84 -6.96
N GLU A 34 -3.29 -52.71 -6.06
CA GLU A 34 -4.00 -53.00 -4.82
C GLU A 34 -4.32 -51.67 -4.11
N ILE A 35 -5.57 -51.54 -3.68
CA ILE A 35 -6.12 -50.45 -2.87
C ILE A 35 -5.06 -49.99 -1.86
N SER A 36 -4.78 -48.67 -1.82
CA SER A 36 -3.85 -48.03 -0.86
C SER A 36 -3.74 -48.79 0.47
N PRO A 37 -2.53 -49.24 0.89
CA PRO A 37 -2.38 -50.08 2.08
C PRO A 37 -3.01 -49.49 3.35
N ASN A 38 -2.93 -48.17 3.55
CA ASN A 38 -3.60 -47.52 4.68
C ASN A 38 -5.12 -47.51 4.51
N ILE A 39 -5.63 -47.27 3.30
CA ILE A 39 -7.08 -47.31 3.08
C ILE A 39 -7.58 -48.73 3.30
N ALA A 40 -6.93 -49.75 2.75
CA ALA A 40 -7.26 -51.16 2.98
C ALA A 40 -7.25 -51.49 4.49
N ALA A 41 -6.21 -51.04 5.21
CA ALA A 41 -6.13 -51.23 6.67
C ALA A 41 -7.20 -50.44 7.46
N ILE A 42 -7.63 -49.26 7.00
CA ILE A 42 -8.78 -48.56 7.60
C ILE A 42 -10.09 -49.31 7.27
N GLN A 43 -10.20 -49.88 6.07
CA GLN A 43 -11.40 -50.61 5.64
C GLN A 43 -11.54 -51.98 6.29
N SER A 44 -10.45 -52.61 6.74
CA SER A 44 -10.50 -53.86 7.50
C SER A 44 -10.89 -53.70 8.98
N LEU A 45 -10.91 -52.48 9.52
CA LEU A 45 -11.41 -52.21 10.88
C LEU A 45 -12.93 -52.43 10.95
N ASN A 46 -13.40 -52.93 12.09
CA ASN A 46 -14.82 -53.14 12.33
C ASN A 46 -15.58 -51.80 12.38
N GLY A 47 -16.68 -51.70 11.63
CA GLY A 47 -17.58 -50.54 11.63
C GLY A 47 -17.69 -49.81 10.30
N LYS A 48 -18.81 -49.12 10.09
CA LYS A 48 -19.12 -48.42 8.83
C LYS A 48 -18.78 -46.93 8.89
N THR A 49 -18.76 -46.37 10.09
CA THR A 49 -18.49 -44.94 10.35
C THR A 49 -17.14 -44.72 11.02
N SER A 50 -16.65 -43.49 10.94
CA SER A 50 -15.39 -43.12 11.61
C SER A 50 -15.40 -43.41 13.12
N ALA A 51 -16.53 -43.17 13.81
CA ALA A 51 -16.63 -43.38 15.25
C ALA A 51 -16.53 -44.86 15.63
N GLU A 52 -17.17 -45.75 14.86
CA GLU A 52 -17.12 -47.20 15.07
C GLU A 52 -15.71 -47.75 14.83
N LYS A 53 -15.07 -47.35 13.72
CA LYS A 53 -13.69 -47.76 13.42
C LYS A 53 -12.68 -47.29 14.47
N PHE A 54 -12.85 -46.08 15.01
CA PHE A 54 -12.00 -45.61 16.12
C PHE A 54 -12.26 -46.38 17.42
N LYS A 55 -13.47 -46.91 17.65
CA LYS A 55 -13.77 -47.76 18.82
C LYS A 55 -12.99 -49.07 18.74
N ASP A 56 -13.01 -49.72 17.56
CA ASP A 56 -12.25 -50.95 17.29
C ASP A 56 -10.73 -50.73 17.44
N LEU A 57 -10.21 -49.65 16.85
CA LEU A 57 -8.80 -49.26 17.00
C LEU A 57 -8.40 -49.04 18.47
N ASN A 58 -9.25 -48.39 19.26
CA ASN A 58 -8.97 -48.14 20.68
C ASN A 58 -9.01 -49.41 21.54
N LEU A 59 -9.80 -50.42 21.15
CA LEU A 59 -9.79 -51.73 21.80
C LEU A 59 -8.45 -52.43 21.56
N ALA A 60 -7.97 -52.48 20.31
CA ALA A 60 -6.66 -53.04 19.98
C ALA A 60 -5.52 -52.35 20.76
N VAL A 61 -5.52 -51.01 20.80
CA VAL A 61 -4.55 -50.23 21.60
C VAL A 61 -4.64 -50.58 23.10
N LYS A 62 -5.85 -50.84 23.62
CA LYS A 62 -6.04 -51.20 25.03
C LYS A 62 -5.46 -52.56 25.35
N THR A 63 -5.76 -53.57 24.54
CA THR A 63 -5.25 -54.94 24.70
C THR A 63 -3.72 -54.97 24.67
N ILE A 64 -3.10 -54.30 23.69
CA ILE A 64 -1.63 -54.25 23.58
C ILE A 64 -1.02 -53.56 24.80
N ALA A 65 -1.58 -52.41 25.21
CA ALA A 65 -1.07 -51.66 26.36
C ALA A 65 -1.20 -52.42 27.69
N GLU A 66 -2.22 -53.26 27.85
CA GLU A 66 -2.39 -54.13 29.02
C GLU A 66 -1.37 -55.26 29.03
N ASN A 67 -1.10 -55.88 27.87
CA ASN A 67 -0.07 -56.90 27.71
C ASN A 67 1.35 -56.38 27.96
N THR A 68 1.61 -55.08 27.71
CA THR A 68 2.94 -54.48 27.91
C THR A 68 3.21 -53.99 29.33
N LYS A 69 2.17 -53.63 30.10
CA LYS A 69 2.32 -53.07 31.45
C LYS A 69 3.05 -54.01 32.44
N GLY A 70 3.12 -55.31 32.15
CA GLY A 70 3.79 -56.30 32.99
C GLY A 70 5.22 -56.67 32.61
N LYS A 71 5.76 -56.21 31.46
CA LYS A 71 7.04 -56.72 30.90
C LYS A 71 8.25 -55.79 30.99
N GLY A 72 8.08 -54.51 31.32
CA GLY A 72 9.20 -53.57 31.50
C GLY A 72 10.06 -53.23 30.26
N GLU A 73 9.89 -53.93 29.13
CA GLU A 73 10.72 -53.78 27.92
C GLU A 73 10.02 -53.04 26.76
N LEU A 74 10.83 -52.55 25.82
CA LEU A 74 10.37 -51.99 24.54
C LEU A 74 9.56 -53.04 23.76
N LEU A 75 8.40 -52.64 23.24
CA LEU A 75 7.48 -53.48 22.48
C LEU A 75 8.19 -54.29 21.38
N SER A 76 7.99 -55.60 21.34
CA SER A 76 8.56 -56.49 20.33
C SER A 76 7.70 -56.49 19.06
N THR A 77 8.26 -56.85 17.90
CA THR A 77 7.50 -57.02 16.65
C THR A 77 6.40 -58.09 16.76
N ASN A 78 6.54 -59.02 17.70
CA ASN A 78 5.54 -60.07 17.96
C ASN A 78 4.24 -59.53 18.57
N ASP A 79 4.26 -58.37 19.25
CA ASP A 79 3.09 -57.79 19.91
C ASP A 79 2.09 -57.15 18.91
N TYR A 80 2.43 -57.11 17.62
CA TYR A 80 1.64 -56.48 16.55
C TYR A 80 1.26 -57.43 15.40
N LYS A 81 1.46 -58.75 15.56
CA LYS A 81 1.24 -59.73 14.48
C LYS A 81 -0.17 -59.76 13.90
N GLU A 82 -1.19 -59.44 14.69
CA GLU A 82 -2.60 -59.43 14.27
C GLU A 82 -3.02 -58.09 13.61
N ILE A 83 -2.12 -57.12 13.52
CA ILE A 83 -2.40 -55.78 13.01
C ILE A 83 -1.79 -55.63 11.61
N SER A 84 -2.54 -54.98 10.71
CA SER A 84 -2.00 -54.62 9.39
C SER A 84 -0.73 -53.76 9.53
N PRO A 85 0.38 -54.08 8.82
CA PRO A 85 1.63 -53.33 8.88
C PRO A 85 1.47 -51.82 8.67
N ALA A 86 0.50 -51.41 7.85
CA ALA A 86 0.17 -50.01 7.56
C ALA A 86 -0.34 -49.24 8.79
N MET A 87 -0.91 -49.93 9.80
CA MET A 87 -1.46 -49.34 11.02
C MET A 87 -0.50 -49.37 12.22
N THR A 88 0.59 -50.14 12.14
CA THR A 88 1.51 -50.39 13.25
C THR A 88 2.03 -49.09 13.87
N SER A 89 2.53 -48.16 13.06
CA SER A 89 3.09 -46.90 13.55
C SER A 89 2.04 -46.02 14.24
N LEU A 90 0.79 -46.01 13.76
CA LEU A 90 -0.31 -45.28 14.42
C LEU A 90 -0.64 -45.90 15.79
N ILE A 91 -0.69 -47.23 15.87
CA ILE A 91 -1.01 -47.95 17.11
C ILE A 91 0.12 -47.81 18.13
N GLN A 92 1.39 -47.93 17.72
CA GLN A 92 2.56 -47.71 18.57
C GLN A 92 2.51 -46.34 19.28
N ILE A 93 2.13 -45.29 18.56
CA ILE A 93 1.99 -43.94 19.12
C ILE A 93 0.84 -43.86 20.13
N LEU A 94 -0.30 -44.47 19.80
CA LEU A 94 -1.47 -44.49 20.69
C LEU A 94 -1.19 -45.28 21.97
N VAL A 95 -0.45 -46.40 21.88
CA VAL A 95 0.05 -47.16 23.03
C VAL A 95 1.04 -46.30 23.83
N GLY A 96 2.00 -45.65 23.18
CA GLY A 96 2.96 -44.76 23.82
C GLY A 96 2.30 -43.57 24.54
N LEU A 97 1.23 -42.99 23.97
CA LEU A 97 0.42 -41.96 24.61
C LEU A 97 -0.28 -42.47 25.88
N LYS A 98 -0.77 -43.71 25.84
CA LYS A 98 -1.50 -44.34 26.96
C LYS A 98 -0.56 -44.77 28.09
N LEU A 99 0.61 -45.29 27.75
CA LEU A 99 1.62 -45.78 28.68
C LEU A 99 2.66 -44.72 29.09
N LYS A 100 2.60 -43.52 28.50
CA LYS A 100 3.56 -42.42 28.72
C LYS A 100 5.02 -42.79 28.41
N ILE A 101 5.26 -43.48 27.29
CA ILE A 101 6.60 -43.93 26.87
C ILE A 101 7.28 -42.85 26.01
N ASN A 102 8.38 -42.25 26.50
CA ASN A 102 9.12 -41.18 25.82
C ASN A 102 9.61 -41.59 24.42
N ALA A 103 10.23 -42.77 24.29
CA ALA A 103 10.85 -43.24 23.04
C ALA A 103 9.86 -43.28 21.86
N LEU A 104 8.63 -43.76 22.10
CA LEU A 104 7.58 -43.83 21.07
C LEU A 104 7.04 -42.45 20.68
N ILE A 105 7.01 -41.50 21.61
CA ILE A 105 6.66 -40.11 21.28
C ILE A 105 7.75 -39.47 20.41
N ILE A 106 9.03 -39.68 20.73
CA ILE A 106 10.15 -39.17 19.94
C ILE A 106 10.12 -39.76 18.52
N GLN A 107 9.96 -41.08 18.39
CA GLN A 107 9.79 -41.76 17.09
C GLN A 107 8.60 -41.20 16.30
N GLY A 108 7.52 -40.82 16.99
CA GLY A 108 6.37 -40.17 16.37
C GLY A 108 6.61 -38.76 15.86
N LEU A 109 7.41 -37.98 16.59
CA LEU A 109 7.78 -36.64 16.19
C LEU A 109 8.71 -36.63 14.98
N THR A 110 9.56 -37.66 14.83
CA THR A 110 10.50 -37.82 13.70
C THR A 110 9.89 -38.52 12.48
N SER A 111 8.62 -38.90 12.53
CA SER A 111 7.92 -39.56 11.41
C SER A 111 7.65 -38.61 10.23
N ASP A 112 7.75 -39.16 9.01
CA ASP A 112 7.39 -38.50 7.74
C ASP A 112 5.85 -38.43 7.52
N ASP A 113 5.06 -39.09 8.39
CA ASP A 113 3.59 -39.04 8.35
C ASP A 113 3.03 -37.99 9.32
N LEU A 114 2.37 -36.96 8.78
CA LEU A 114 1.76 -35.89 9.57
C LEU A 114 0.66 -36.37 10.52
N ASN A 115 -0.04 -37.47 10.21
CA ASN A 115 -1.04 -38.02 11.10
C ASN A 115 -0.39 -38.59 12.35
N ILE A 116 0.75 -39.26 12.20
CA ILE A 116 1.57 -39.79 13.29
C ILE A 116 2.12 -38.65 14.14
N THR A 117 2.77 -37.66 13.52
CA THR A 117 3.33 -36.50 14.23
C THR A 117 2.24 -35.74 15.01
N ARG A 118 1.07 -35.52 14.41
CA ARG A 118 -0.05 -34.83 15.08
C ARG A 118 -0.58 -35.59 16.29
N LYS A 119 -0.51 -36.92 16.29
CA LYS A 119 -0.87 -37.74 17.45
C LYS A 119 0.20 -37.64 18.53
N ALA A 120 1.49 -37.73 18.17
CA ALA A 120 2.60 -37.56 19.11
C ALA A 120 2.56 -36.19 19.82
N LEU A 121 2.28 -35.10 19.09
CA LEU A 121 2.12 -33.75 19.64
C LEU A 121 0.96 -33.57 20.65
N LYS A 122 0.09 -34.59 20.84
CA LYS A 122 -0.93 -34.60 21.89
C LYS A 122 -0.39 -35.06 23.25
N ALA A 123 0.83 -35.57 23.33
CA ALA A 123 1.49 -35.96 24.58
C ALA A 123 1.84 -34.73 25.44
N THR A 124 0.85 -34.06 26.03
CA THR A 124 1.07 -32.83 26.84
C THR A 124 2.03 -33.05 28.01
N TRP A 125 2.04 -34.25 28.57
CA TRP A 125 2.95 -34.67 29.65
C TRP A 125 4.42 -34.70 29.22
N PHE A 126 4.72 -34.97 27.94
CA PHE A 126 6.08 -35.02 27.41
C PHE A 126 6.72 -33.62 27.33
N PHE A 127 5.92 -32.58 27.08
CA PHE A 127 6.38 -31.19 26.95
C PHE A 127 6.30 -30.39 28.26
N ASN A 128 5.83 -30.99 29.35
CA ASN A 128 5.59 -30.29 30.61
C ASN A 128 6.90 -29.78 31.24
N GLY A 129 6.94 -28.51 31.64
CA GLY A 129 8.11 -27.90 32.30
C GLY A 129 8.56 -28.56 33.60
N MET A 130 7.71 -29.36 34.27
CA MET A 130 8.08 -30.16 35.45
C MET A 130 8.91 -31.41 35.11
N ASN A 131 8.99 -31.83 33.85
CA ASN A 131 9.74 -33.02 33.44
C ASN A 131 11.22 -32.68 33.21
N ASP A 132 12.13 -33.46 33.80
CA ASP A 132 13.59 -33.25 33.69
C ASP A 132 14.12 -33.40 32.25
N HIS A 133 13.44 -34.20 31.42
CA HIS A 133 13.75 -34.31 29.99
C HIS A 133 13.44 -33.03 29.20
N VAL A 134 12.67 -32.10 29.76
CA VAL A 134 12.32 -30.82 29.13
C VAL A 134 13.39 -29.78 29.47
N ASN A 135 14.54 -29.93 28.79
CA ASN A 135 15.63 -28.97 28.82
C ASN A 135 16.11 -28.63 27.39
N PRO A 136 16.65 -27.41 27.17
CA PRO A 136 17.03 -26.97 25.82
C PRO A 136 18.07 -27.86 25.15
N LYS A 137 19.10 -28.29 25.90
CA LYS A 137 20.21 -29.10 25.39
C LYS A 137 19.71 -30.42 24.80
N TYR A 138 18.84 -31.13 25.51
CA TYR A 138 18.26 -32.39 25.05
C TYR A 138 17.44 -32.21 23.77
N PHE A 139 16.59 -31.17 23.70
CA PHE A 139 15.76 -30.92 22.52
C PHE A 139 16.60 -30.54 21.29
N VAL A 140 17.61 -29.69 21.48
CA VAL A 140 18.51 -29.24 20.41
C VAL A 140 19.33 -30.38 19.83
N THR A 141 19.82 -31.30 20.67
CA THR A 141 20.67 -32.39 20.21
C THR A 141 19.86 -33.60 19.70
N ASN A 142 18.80 -33.99 20.39
CA ASN A 142 18.16 -35.31 20.19
C ASN A 142 16.81 -35.26 19.46
N ILE A 143 16.19 -34.09 19.29
CA ILE A 143 14.84 -33.99 18.70
C ILE A 143 14.84 -33.06 17.48
N MET A 144 15.20 -31.79 17.67
CA MET A 144 15.01 -30.74 16.67
C MET A 144 15.75 -30.98 15.32
N PRO A 145 16.94 -31.61 15.27
CA PRO A 145 17.61 -31.93 14.00
C PRO A 145 16.86 -32.98 13.16
N PHE A 146 16.18 -33.92 13.82
CA PHE A 146 15.58 -35.10 13.19
C PHE A 146 14.10 -34.93 12.82
N VAL A 147 13.52 -33.76 13.09
CA VAL A 147 12.12 -33.46 12.77
C VAL A 147 11.99 -32.49 11.60
N SER A 148 10.84 -32.50 10.94
CA SER A 148 10.56 -31.57 9.85
C SER A 148 10.35 -30.13 10.34
N VAL A 149 10.50 -29.14 9.45
CA VAL A 149 10.32 -27.72 9.81
C VAL A 149 8.92 -27.46 10.37
N ASN A 150 7.88 -28.08 9.80
CA ASN A 150 6.53 -27.96 10.34
C ASN A 150 6.42 -28.54 11.75
N THR A 151 7.10 -29.66 12.03
CA THR A 151 7.14 -30.26 13.36
C THR A 151 7.92 -29.39 14.34
N ARG A 152 9.05 -28.79 13.96
CA ARG A 152 9.79 -27.80 14.79
C ARG A 152 8.86 -26.68 15.26
N LEU A 153 8.12 -26.06 14.34
CA LEU A 153 7.15 -25.00 14.66
C LEU A 153 6.06 -25.48 15.62
N CYS A 154 5.57 -26.71 15.43
CA CYS A 154 4.57 -27.29 16.32
C CYS A 154 5.12 -27.57 17.72
N ILE A 155 6.37 -28.07 17.83
CA ILE A 155 7.07 -28.30 19.10
C ILE A 155 7.28 -26.98 19.83
N ILE A 156 7.84 -25.96 19.17
CA ILE A 156 8.06 -24.61 19.72
C ILE A 156 6.75 -24.04 20.26
N LYS A 157 5.67 -24.15 19.47
CA LYS A 157 4.34 -23.70 19.89
C LYS A 157 3.78 -24.53 21.04
N LYS A 158 4.08 -25.82 21.15
CA LYS A 158 3.64 -26.65 22.28
C LYS A 158 4.40 -26.31 23.56
N LEU A 159 5.71 -26.11 23.47
CA LEU A 159 6.55 -25.68 24.57
C LEU A 159 6.12 -24.31 25.11
N SER A 160 5.75 -23.35 24.24
CA SER A 160 5.29 -22.04 24.73
C SER A 160 4.05 -22.09 25.63
N TYR A 161 3.15 -23.06 25.43
CA TYR A 161 2.04 -23.27 26.35
C TYR A 161 2.46 -24.07 27.59
N ALA A 162 3.32 -25.07 27.43
CA ALA A 162 3.70 -26.00 28.49
C ALA A 162 4.73 -25.44 29.49
N LEU A 163 5.46 -24.40 29.10
CA LEU A 163 6.45 -23.69 29.93
C LEU A 163 5.87 -22.46 30.64
N ASN A 164 4.57 -22.19 30.52
CA ASN A 164 3.94 -21.08 31.23
C ASN A 164 3.98 -21.32 32.75
N GLY A 165 4.57 -20.38 33.50
CA GLY A 165 4.88 -20.54 34.93
C GLY A 165 6.28 -21.10 35.23
N PHE A 166 7.12 -21.29 34.19
CA PHE A 166 8.52 -21.69 34.30
C PHE A 166 9.41 -20.71 33.52
N GLU A 167 9.39 -19.43 33.92
CA GLU A 167 9.99 -18.32 33.14
C GLU A 167 11.46 -18.60 32.78
N LYS A 168 12.28 -19.05 33.73
CA LYS A 168 13.71 -19.32 33.48
C LYS A 168 13.96 -20.46 32.49
N LYS A 169 13.13 -21.51 32.51
CA LYS A 169 13.21 -22.58 31.50
C LYS A 169 12.76 -22.04 30.13
N ALA A 170 11.70 -21.24 30.08
CA ALA A 170 11.24 -20.61 28.85
C ALA A 170 12.31 -19.68 28.23
N GLU A 171 12.98 -18.87 29.04
CA GLU A 171 14.11 -18.01 28.62
C GLU A 171 15.25 -18.83 28.03
N ALA A 172 15.63 -19.94 28.68
CA ALA A 172 16.69 -20.82 28.18
C ALA A 172 16.33 -21.50 26.84
N PHE A 173 15.07 -21.95 26.68
CA PHE A 173 14.57 -22.47 25.41
C PHE A 173 14.51 -21.39 24.32
N PHE A 174 14.10 -20.17 24.69
CA PHE A 174 14.04 -19.05 23.76
C PHE A 174 15.43 -18.75 23.19
N ASN A 175 16.43 -18.53 24.04
CA ASN A 175 17.79 -18.21 23.59
C ASN A 175 18.39 -19.33 22.71
N ALA A 176 18.28 -20.59 23.15
CA ALA A 176 18.81 -21.72 22.39
C ALA A 176 18.16 -21.88 21.00
N PHE A 177 16.85 -21.65 20.88
CA PHE A 177 16.18 -21.75 19.59
C PHE A 177 16.36 -20.50 18.72
N VAL A 178 16.50 -19.30 19.30
CA VAL A 178 16.82 -18.08 18.56
C VAL A 178 18.17 -18.20 17.88
N GLU A 179 19.17 -18.74 18.59
CA GLU A 179 20.50 -18.99 18.04
C GLU A 179 20.44 -19.93 16.82
N LEU A 180 19.64 -21.00 16.90
CA LEU A 180 19.56 -22.01 15.84
C LEU A 180 18.66 -21.63 14.66
N TYR A 181 17.49 -21.04 14.93
CA TYR A 181 16.42 -20.87 13.95
C TYR A 181 16.07 -19.42 13.67
N GLY A 182 16.62 -18.50 14.45
CA GLY A 182 16.33 -17.08 14.39
C GLY A 182 15.12 -16.67 15.23
N PHE A 183 15.04 -15.35 15.40
CA PHE A 183 14.12 -14.70 16.32
C PHE A 183 12.63 -14.90 15.98
N GLU A 184 12.26 -14.69 14.71
CA GLU A 184 10.86 -14.73 14.23
C GLU A 184 10.16 -16.06 14.54
N VAL A 185 10.88 -17.18 14.45
CA VAL A 185 10.36 -18.53 14.68
C VAL A 185 10.01 -18.74 16.16
N CYS A 186 10.73 -18.07 17.06
CA CYS A 186 10.70 -18.31 18.50
C CYS A 186 9.76 -17.37 19.25
N LEU A 187 9.16 -16.37 18.58
CA LEU A 187 8.26 -15.37 19.17
C LEU A 187 7.14 -15.97 20.03
N SER A 188 6.65 -17.16 19.68
CA SER A 188 5.59 -17.81 20.47
C SER A 188 6.02 -18.16 21.90
N ILE A 189 7.30 -18.49 22.13
CA ILE A 189 7.85 -18.82 23.46
C ILE A 189 7.95 -17.58 24.35
N LEU A 190 8.16 -16.40 23.76
CA LEU A 190 8.38 -15.15 24.49
C LEU A 190 7.28 -14.85 25.53
N LYS A 191 6.03 -15.27 25.28
CA LYS A 191 4.89 -15.10 26.20
C LYS A 191 5.01 -15.89 27.52
N ALA A 192 5.83 -16.93 27.54
CA ALA A 192 6.10 -17.75 28.71
C ALA A 192 7.28 -17.22 29.55
N CYS A 193 8.05 -16.27 29.02
CA CYS A 193 9.18 -15.65 29.71
C CYS A 193 8.74 -14.61 30.76
N SER A 194 9.70 -14.12 31.55
CA SER A 194 9.49 -13.05 32.53
C SER A 194 9.23 -11.69 31.87
N GLN A 195 8.59 -10.77 32.58
CA GLN A 195 8.27 -9.43 32.07
C GLN A 195 9.53 -8.65 31.66
N SER A 196 10.59 -8.68 32.46
CA SER A 196 11.86 -7.98 32.16
C SER A 196 12.51 -8.54 30.90
N PHE A 197 12.60 -9.87 30.78
CA PHE A 197 13.17 -10.50 29.60
C PHE A 197 12.40 -10.16 28.31
N ILE A 198 11.07 -10.11 28.38
CA ILE A 198 10.24 -9.69 27.23
C ILE A 198 10.54 -8.24 26.87
N TYR A 199 10.65 -7.35 27.85
CA TYR A 199 10.96 -5.94 27.63
C TYR A 199 12.33 -5.75 26.96
N ASP A 200 13.37 -6.42 27.47
CA ASP A 200 14.71 -6.37 26.91
C ASP A 200 14.70 -6.84 25.45
N LYS A 201 14.02 -7.95 25.16
CA LYS A 201 13.92 -8.47 23.78
C LYS A 201 13.08 -7.58 22.85
N ILE A 202 12.11 -6.83 23.38
CA ILE A 202 11.37 -5.82 22.60
C ILE A 202 12.33 -4.74 22.08
N LEU A 203 13.23 -4.26 22.94
CA LEU A 203 14.22 -3.25 22.59
C LEU A 203 15.27 -3.81 21.64
N ASP A 204 15.89 -4.93 21.99
CA ASP A 204 16.97 -5.57 21.21
C ASP A 204 16.54 -5.91 19.78
N HIS A 205 15.33 -6.45 19.61
CA HIS A 205 14.86 -7.01 18.34
C HIS A 205 13.73 -6.21 17.68
N LYS A 206 13.39 -5.02 18.21
CA LYS A 206 12.38 -4.13 17.63
C LYS A 206 11.05 -4.84 17.34
N ILE A 207 10.52 -5.57 18.33
CA ILE A 207 9.45 -6.56 18.13
C ILE A 207 8.10 -5.90 17.79
N LYS A 208 7.51 -6.27 16.65
CA LYS A 208 6.11 -5.96 16.34
C LYS A 208 5.19 -7.12 16.70
N PHE A 209 4.31 -6.93 17.68
CA PHE A 209 3.35 -7.96 18.07
C PHE A 209 2.07 -7.88 17.24
N SER A 210 1.44 -9.01 16.94
CA SER A 210 0.08 -9.01 16.41
C SER A 210 -0.95 -8.61 17.48
N VAL A 211 -2.13 -8.16 17.06
CA VAL A 211 -3.25 -7.86 17.97
C VAL A 211 -3.60 -9.04 18.89
N LYS A 212 -3.49 -10.28 18.40
CA LYS A 212 -3.73 -11.49 19.20
C LYS A 212 -2.68 -11.68 20.29
N GLU A 213 -1.43 -11.35 19.98
CA GLU A 213 -0.29 -11.41 20.92
C GLU A 213 -0.41 -10.34 21.99
N ILE A 214 -0.69 -9.10 21.60
CA ILE A 214 -0.95 -8.00 22.53
C ILE A 214 -2.10 -8.33 23.49
N ARG A 215 -3.21 -8.89 22.98
CA ARG A 215 -4.32 -9.33 23.86
C ARG A 215 -3.91 -10.42 24.84
N ALA A 216 -3.03 -11.34 24.43
CA ALA A 216 -2.56 -12.41 25.31
C ALA A 216 -1.57 -11.87 26.36
N LEU A 217 -0.65 -11.01 25.95
CA LEU A 217 0.31 -10.35 26.84
C LEU A 217 -0.40 -9.41 27.82
N PHE A 218 -1.38 -8.62 27.38
CA PHE A 218 -2.12 -7.70 28.24
C PHE A 218 -2.85 -8.42 29.38
N LYS A 219 -3.31 -9.66 29.16
CA LYS A 219 -3.91 -10.47 30.23
C LYS A 219 -2.92 -10.87 31.32
N LYS A 220 -1.62 -10.97 31.01
CA LYS A 220 -0.56 -11.43 31.93
C LYS A 220 0.26 -10.24 32.48
N TYR A 221 0.63 -9.29 31.63
CA TYR A 221 1.45 -8.12 31.92
C TYR A 221 0.82 -6.84 31.32
N PRO A 222 -0.24 -6.28 31.92
CA PRO A 222 -0.92 -5.08 31.40
C PRO A 222 0.01 -3.88 31.22
N ASN A 223 0.87 -3.61 32.21
CA ASN A 223 1.78 -2.46 32.22
C ASN A 223 2.83 -2.54 31.11
N LEU A 224 3.37 -3.73 30.84
CA LEU A 224 4.30 -3.96 29.73
C LEU A 224 3.67 -3.61 28.38
N VAL A 225 2.41 -4.00 28.16
CA VAL A 225 1.69 -3.67 26.92
C VAL A 225 1.40 -2.17 26.82
N ILE A 226 1.10 -1.51 27.94
CA ILE A 226 0.93 -0.06 27.96
C ILE A 226 2.24 0.64 27.59
N GLN A 227 3.36 0.24 28.20
CA GLN A 227 4.70 0.74 27.86
C GLN A 227 5.05 0.45 26.39
N TYR A 228 4.74 -0.75 25.91
CA TYR A 228 4.94 -1.12 24.51
C TYR A 228 4.19 -0.19 23.55
N LEU A 229 2.91 0.10 23.81
CA LEU A 229 2.13 1.01 22.97
C LEU A 229 2.60 2.46 23.10
N GLN A 230 3.26 2.82 24.21
CA GLN A 230 3.91 4.12 24.37
C GLN A 230 5.15 4.29 23.47
N PHE A 231 5.74 3.23 22.88
CA PHE A 231 6.74 3.39 21.82
C PHE A 231 6.18 4.05 20.54
N GLY A 232 4.85 4.17 20.42
CA GLY A 232 4.21 4.99 19.39
C GLY A 232 4.12 6.47 19.73
N ASN A 233 4.41 6.88 20.97
CA ASN A 233 4.30 8.26 21.44
C ASN A 233 5.58 9.03 21.11
N THR A 234 5.50 9.95 20.14
CA THR A 234 6.62 10.78 19.69
C THR A 234 7.05 11.83 20.71
N ASN A 235 6.22 12.16 21.70
CA ASN A 235 6.47 13.23 22.67
C ASN A 235 6.96 12.69 24.03
N ASN A 236 7.49 11.47 24.09
CA ASN A 236 8.04 10.90 25.30
C ASN A 236 9.58 10.97 25.25
N LEU A 237 10.18 11.89 26.01
CA LEU A 237 11.64 12.12 26.04
C LEU A 237 12.42 10.85 26.45
N GLU A 238 11.84 9.99 27.30
CA GLU A 238 12.44 8.69 27.67
C GLU A 238 12.54 7.72 26.47
N ASN A 239 11.69 7.88 25.46
CA ASN A 239 11.77 7.09 24.23
C ASN A 239 12.83 7.63 23.27
N GLU A 240 13.21 8.91 23.34
CA GLU A 240 14.26 9.47 22.47
C GLU A 240 15.63 8.88 22.80
N ASN A 241 15.93 8.65 24.08
CA ASN A 241 17.19 8.05 24.52
C ASN A 241 17.26 6.53 24.35
N ASN A 242 16.12 5.82 24.44
CA ASN A 242 16.06 4.34 24.37
C ASN A 242 15.58 3.79 23.01
N SER A 243 15.01 4.62 22.13
CA SER A 243 14.40 4.19 20.87
C SER A 243 15.05 4.87 19.67
N TYR A 244 16.33 4.60 19.42
CA TYR A 244 16.96 4.83 18.12
C TYR A 244 16.34 3.87 17.08
N GLY A 245 15.13 4.19 16.62
CA GLY A 245 14.47 3.59 15.45
C GLY A 245 13.35 2.57 15.70
N PHE A 246 12.95 2.25 16.94
CA PHE A 246 11.77 1.40 17.18
C PHE A 246 10.52 2.24 17.45
N ARG A 247 9.55 2.20 16.53
CA ARG A 247 8.24 2.86 16.69
C ARG A 247 7.10 1.87 16.46
N VAL A 248 6.16 1.86 17.39
CA VAL A 248 4.93 1.07 17.28
C VAL A 248 3.86 1.92 16.60
N GLN A 249 3.35 1.43 15.47
CA GLN A 249 2.26 2.09 14.77
C GLN A 249 0.94 1.81 15.50
N ILE A 250 0.51 2.76 16.33
CA ILE A 250 -0.67 2.62 17.21
C ILE A 250 -1.92 2.17 16.42
N HIS A 251 -2.09 2.63 15.18
CA HIS A 251 -3.24 2.28 14.33
C HIS A 251 -3.32 0.78 13.95
N GLU A 252 -2.21 0.02 13.95
CA GLU A 252 -2.24 -1.43 13.73
C GLU A 252 -3.03 -2.17 14.84
N TYR A 253 -3.25 -1.49 15.97
CA TYR A 253 -3.89 -2.02 17.16
C TYR A 253 -5.28 -1.42 17.42
N ASP A 254 -5.89 -0.75 16.45
CA ASP A 254 -7.20 -0.09 16.54
C ASP A 254 -8.28 -0.94 17.24
N SER A 255 -8.38 -2.23 16.90
CA SER A 255 -9.37 -3.15 17.49
C SER A 255 -9.08 -3.54 18.94
N PHE A 256 -7.84 -3.38 19.42
CA PHE A 256 -7.46 -3.53 20.82
C PHE A 256 -7.60 -2.19 21.56
N ILE A 257 -7.13 -1.10 20.97
CA ILE A 257 -7.23 0.25 21.54
C ILE A 257 -8.69 0.63 21.77
N SER A 258 -9.58 0.34 20.82
CA SER A 258 -11.03 0.56 20.98
C SER A 258 -11.64 -0.19 22.18
N GLN A 259 -11.03 -1.29 22.63
CA GLN A 259 -11.44 -2.02 23.83
C GLN A 259 -10.97 -1.34 25.11
N LEU A 260 -9.83 -0.63 25.07
CA LEU A 260 -9.34 0.15 26.21
C LEU A 260 -10.32 1.24 26.61
N LEU A 261 -11.09 1.82 25.66
CA LEU A 261 -12.13 2.81 25.96
C LEU A 261 -13.15 2.33 27.02
N LYS A 262 -13.40 1.01 27.12
CA LYS A 262 -14.36 0.45 28.08
C LYS A 262 -13.84 0.42 29.51
N ASN A 263 -12.58 0.05 29.70
CA ASN A 263 -12.03 -0.27 31.02
C ASN A 263 -10.90 0.69 31.46
N TYR A 264 -10.28 1.40 30.51
CA TYR A 264 -9.13 2.30 30.69
C TYR A 264 -9.25 3.55 29.80
N PRO A 265 -10.33 4.36 29.92
CA PRO A 265 -10.60 5.49 29.03
C PRO A 265 -9.51 6.57 29.05
N GLN A 266 -8.86 6.79 30.20
CA GLN A 266 -7.76 7.76 30.31
C GLN A 266 -6.49 7.31 29.57
N ILE A 267 -6.22 6.01 29.56
CA ILE A 267 -5.10 5.43 28.78
C ILE A 267 -5.42 5.56 27.28
N PHE A 268 -6.68 5.33 26.89
CA PHE A 268 -7.12 5.57 25.51
C PHE A 268 -6.87 7.01 25.07
N ILE A 269 -7.26 8.00 25.88
CA ILE A 269 -7.01 9.43 25.59
C ILE A 269 -5.51 9.68 25.44
N LYS A 270 -4.68 9.23 26.40
CA LYS A 270 -3.23 9.44 26.38
C LYS A 270 -2.55 8.84 25.15
N LEU A 271 -2.99 7.65 24.71
CA LEU A 271 -2.44 6.98 23.52
C LEU A 271 -2.89 7.64 22.21
N TYR A 272 -4.19 7.98 22.09
CA TYR A 272 -4.77 8.49 20.84
C TYR A 272 -4.45 9.98 20.59
N SER A 273 -4.44 10.80 21.64
CA SER A 273 -4.18 12.25 21.53
C SER A 273 -2.81 12.60 20.94
N ARG A 274 -1.86 11.66 20.99
CA ARG A 274 -0.47 11.88 20.56
C ARG A 274 -0.11 11.18 19.24
N THR A 275 -1.05 10.49 18.57
CA THR A 275 -0.79 9.78 17.30
C THR A 275 -1.96 9.87 16.30
N PRO A 276 -2.27 11.06 15.75
CA PRO A 276 -3.43 11.26 14.88
C PRO A 276 -3.22 10.86 13.40
N GLU A 277 -2.09 10.23 13.03
CA GLU A 277 -1.68 10.01 11.64
C GLU A 277 -2.68 9.19 10.80
N LYS A 278 -3.51 8.34 11.44
CA LYS A 278 -4.63 7.65 10.78
C LYS A 278 -5.89 7.70 11.64
N VAL A 279 -7.02 7.98 10.99
CA VAL A 279 -8.32 8.12 11.64
C VAL A 279 -8.89 6.74 12.03
N LEU A 280 -8.66 6.32 13.28
CA LEU A 280 -9.46 5.27 13.93
C LEU A 280 -10.93 5.68 13.86
N LYS A 281 -11.82 4.82 13.38
CA LYS A 281 -13.29 5.06 13.41
C LYS A 281 -13.95 4.14 14.42
N LEU A 282 -14.51 4.73 15.48
CA LEU A 282 -15.27 4.02 16.49
C LEU A 282 -16.64 3.57 15.94
N GLU A 283 -17.05 2.38 16.34
CA GLU A 283 -18.42 1.89 16.10
C GLU A 283 -19.43 2.74 16.89
N ASN A 284 -20.65 2.89 16.37
CA ASN A 284 -21.69 3.74 16.96
C ASN A 284 -21.88 3.56 18.48
N LYS A 285 -21.78 2.32 18.99
CA LYS A 285 -21.88 2.03 20.43
C LYS A 285 -20.71 2.63 21.23
N LEU A 286 -19.50 2.49 20.73
CA LEU A 286 -18.28 3.03 21.35
C LEU A 286 -18.21 4.55 21.18
N SER A 287 -18.65 5.10 20.04
CA SER A 287 -18.80 6.55 19.86
C SER A 287 -19.77 7.15 20.87
N THR A 288 -20.90 6.48 21.10
CA THR A 288 -21.88 6.92 22.12
C THR A 288 -21.27 6.85 23.52
N LEU A 289 -20.50 5.80 23.84
CA LEU A 289 -19.80 5.67 25.11
C LEU A 289 -18.74 6.77 25.29
N PHE A 290 -18.01 7.11 24.24
CA PHE A 290 -17.02 8.19 24.23
C PHE A 290 -17.68 9.53 24.54
N VAL A 291 -18.70 9.93 23.77
CA VAL A 291 -19.37 11.24 23.97
C VAL A 291 -20.00 11.34 25.36
N LYS A 292 -20.46 10.23 25.94
CA LYS A 292 -21.02 10.21 27.30
C LYS A 292 -19.96 10.31 28.39
N ASN A 293 -18.87 9.55 28.29
CA ASN A 293 -17.88 9.43 29.37
C ASN A 293 -16.76 10.46 29.27
N LEU A 294 -16.50 10.98 28.07
CA LEU A 294 -15.38 11.88 27.73
C LEU A 294 -15.88 13.13 27.00
N LYS A 295 -17.07 13.63 27.38
CA LYS A 295 -17.69 14.83 26.81
C LYS A 295 -16.74 16.03 26.86
N GLN A 296 -16.11 16.24 28.02
CA GLN A 296 -15.21 17.39 28.24
C GLN A 296 -13.99 17.33 27.33
N ASP A 297 -13.34 16.16 27.21
CA ASP A 297 -12.19 15.98 26.31
C ASP A 297 -12.54 16.24 24.84
N LEU A 298 -13.73 15.79 24.40
CA LEU A 298 -14.23 16.04 23.05
C LEU A 298 -14.45 17.53 22.79
N VAL A 299 -15.10 18.22 23.73
CA VAL A 299 -15.43 19.64 23.59
C VAL A 299 -14.17 20.50 23.65
N GLN A 300 -13.20 20.16 24.50
CA GLN A 300 -11.94 20.91 24.64
C GLN A 300 -10.96 20.65 23.49
N ASN A 301 -10.88 19.42 22.97
CA ASN A 301 -9.93 19.03 21.93
C ASN A 301 -10.62 18.41 20.69
N PRO A 302 -11.55 19.13 20.04
CA PRO A 302 -12.37 18.57 18.96
C PRO A 302 -11.55 18.17 17.74
N ASN A 303 -10.45 18.88 17.44
CA ASN A 303 -9.53 18.58 16.33
C ASN A 303 -8.91 17.17 16.39
N VAL A 304 -8.76 16.64 17.61
CA VAL A 304 -8.21 15.31 17.87
C VAL A 304 -9.30 14.25 17.77
N PHE A 305 -10.44 14.48 18.42
CA PHE A 305 -11.43 13.43 18.68
C PHE A 305 -12.60 13.37 17.70
N LEU A 306 -12.95 14.44 16.98
CA LEU A 306 -14.09 14.41 16.04
C LEU A 306 -13.89 13.41 14.91
N LYS A 307 -12.64 13.18 14.51
CA LYS A 307 -12.29 12.19 13.49
C LYS A 307 -12.66 10.76 13.92
N LEU A 308 -12.75 10.48 15.22
CA LEU A 308 -13.05 9.16 15.76
C LEU A 308 -14.48 8.67 15.47
N MET A 309 -15.43 9.55 15.17
CA MET A 309 -16.83 9.17 15.21
C MET A 309 -17.69 9.88 14.16
N PRO A 310 -18.84 9.27 13.78
CA PRO A 310 -19.79 9.93 12.90
C PRO A 310 -20.36 11.21 13.55
N LEU A 311 -20.34 12.32 12.81
CA LEU A 311 -20.84 13.62 13.28
C LEU A 311 -22.32 13.59 13.70
N LYS A 312 -23.12 12.73 13.05
CA LYS A 312 -24.52 12.49 13.44
C LYS A 312 -24.66 12.03 14.90
N ILE A 313 -23.69 11.28 15.44
CA ILE A 313 -23.68 10.83 16.84
C ILE A 313 -23.27 11.96 17.77
N VAL A 314 -22.27 12.73 17.38
CA VAL A 314 -21.80 13.92 18.13
C VAL A 314 -22.96 14.90 18.31
N ARG A 315 -23.61 15.30 17.21
CA ARG A 315 -24.73 16.24 17.25
C ARG A 315 -25.93 15.72 18.04
N LYS A 316 -26.22 14.41 17.95
CA LYS A 316 -27.31 13.77 18.71
C LYS A 316 -27.09 13.81 20.24
N HIS A 317 -25.84 13.79 20.69
CA HIS A 317 -25.49 13.62 22.10
C HIS A 317 -24.90 14.87 22.77
N LEU A 318 -24.53 15.90 22.00
CA LEU A 318 -24.19 17.22 22.51
C LEU A 318 -25.42 18.13 22.48
N ASP A 319 -25.64 18.85 23.58
CA ASP A 319 -26.54 20.00 23.62
C ASP A 319 -25.98 21.17 22.79
N GLU A 320 -26.83 22.14 22.45
CA GLU A 320 -26.48 23.27 21.58
C GLU A 320 -25.31 24.10 22.14
N THR A 321 -25.27 24.30 23.45
CA THR A 321 -24.19 25.05 24.12
C THR A 321 -22.85 24.32 24.00
N SER A 322 -22.80 23.02 24.28
CA SER A 322 -21.58 22.21 24.17
C SER A 322 -21.13 22.08 22.72
N PHE A 323 -22.07 22.02 21.78
CA PHE A 323 -21.78 22.00 20.36
C PHE A 323 -21.19 23.34 19.90
N ALA A 324 -21.76 24.48 20.32
CA ALA A 324 -21.22 25.80 20.04
C ALA A 324 -19.79 25.95 20.58
N ILE A 325 -19.54 25.58 21.84
CA ILE A 325 -18.19 25.60 22.44
C ILE A 325 -17.22 24.70 21.66
N MET A 326 -17.67 23.50 21.27
CA MET A 326 -16.87 22.59 20.46
C MET A 326 -16.51 23.20 19.09
N ILE A 327 -17.44 23.87 18.43
CA ILE A 327 -17.17 24.59 17.18
C ILE A 327 -16.20 25.74 17.43
N SER A 328 -16.37 26.51 18.50
CA SER A 328 -15.41 27.57 18.88
C SER A 328 -14.00 27.02 19.09
N ASN A 329 -13.86 25.84 19.70
CA ASN A 329 -12.56 25.20 19.90
C ASN A 329 -11.97 24.55 18.63
N LEU A 330 -12.68 24.55 17.50
CA LEU A 330 -12.11 24.20 16.19
C LEU A 330 -11.43 25.39 15.52
N PHE A 331 -11.73 26.62 15.95
CA PHE A 331 -11.10 27.82 15.41
C PHE A 331 -9.65 27.89 15.92
N PRO A 332 -8.68 28.16 15.04
CA PRO A 332 -7.28 28.31 15.46
C PRO A 332 -7.10 29.58 16.29
N THR A 333 -6.04 29.61 17.11
CA THR A 333 -5.66 30.79 17.88
C THR A 333 -5.26 31.95 16.98
N ASN A 334 -4.56 31.66 15.87
CA ASN A 334 -4.14 32.65 14.88
C ASN A 334 -5.14 32.70 13.72
N GLU A 335 -5.59 33.90 13.35
CA GLU A 335 -6.50 34.14 12.23
C GLU A 335 -5.92 33.62 10.89
N SER A 336 -4.60 33.66 10.72
CA SER A 336 -3.90 33.18 9.51
C SER A 336 -4.13 31.71 9.22
N ASP A 337 -4.38 30.90 10.25
CA ASP A 337 -4.53 29.45 10.14
C ASP A 337 -6.00 29.05 9.95
N PHE A 338 -6.92 30.03 9.94
CA PHE A 338 -8.35 29.80 9.82
C PHE A 338 -8.70 29.12 8.50
N ASN A 339 -9.43 28.01 8.55
CA ASN A 339 -9.87 27.29 7.36
C ASN A 339 -11.37 26.99 7.42
N LEU A 340 -12.15 27.84 6.74
CA LEU A 340 -13.60 27.76 6.72
C LEU A 340 -14.13 26.43 6.17
N LYS A 341 -13.52 25.92 5.09
CA LYS A 341 -13.91 24.65 4.45
C LYS A 341 -13.77 23.47 5.40
N ASN A 342 -12.79 23.49 6.31
CA ASN A 342 -12.62 22.43 7.30
C ASN A 342 -13.68 22.49 8.41
N ILE A 343 -14.05 23.68 8.87
CA ILE A 343 -15.06 23.86 9.92
C ILE A 343 -16.45 23.49 9.39
N LEU A 344 -16.81 23.92 8.17
CA LEU A 344 -18.10 23.62 7.55
C LEU A 344 -18.39 22.11 7.43
N LYS A 345 -17.35 21.27 7.27
CA LYS A 345 -17.51 19.81 7.25
C LYS A 345 -18.14 19.27 8.54
N TYR A 346 -17.92 19.94 9.67
CA TYR A 346 -18.44 19.54 10.98
C TYR A 346 -19.87 20.02 11.23
N CYS A 347 -20.37 20.96 10.42
CA CYS A 347 -21.69 21.58 10.55
C CYS A 347 -22.76 21.01 9.60
N LYS A 348 -22.44 19.97 8.81
CA LYS A 348 -23.32 19.39 7.76
C LYS A 348 -24.71 18.89 8.19
N PHE A 349 -24.99 18.83 9.49
CA PHE A 349 -26.23 18.30 10.04
C PHE A 349 -27.09 19.36 10.76
N ASP A 350 -26.71 20.63 10.71
CA ASP A 350 -27.50 21.76 11.20
C ASP A 350 -28.09 22.58 10.02
N GLU A 351 -29.07 23.42 10.32
CA GLU A 351 -29.71 24.32 9.35
C GLU A 351 -28.72 25.41 8.89
N GLU A 352 -28.72 25.74 7.60
CA GLU A 352 -27.73 26.65 6.98
C GLU A 352 -27.69 28.02 7.69
N ASP A 353 -28.85 28.59 8.03
CA ASP A 353 -28.96 29.87 8.75
C ASP A 353 -28.33 29.82 10.15
N ASN A 354 -28.50 28.70 10.86
CA ASN A 354 -27.90 28.49 12.17
C ASN A 354 -26.37 28.32 12.08
N VAL A 355 -25.88 27.69 11.01
CA VAL A 355 -24.44 27.55 10.77
C VAL A 355 -23.79 28.89 10.43
N VAL A 356 -24.41 29.67 9.55
CA VAL A 356 -23.90 31.00 9.16
C VAL A 356 -23.87 31.94 10.36
N SER A 357 -24.93 31.98 11.17
CA SER A 357 -24.98 32.82 12.38
C SER A 357 -23.96 32.37 13.45
N LEU A 358 -23.83 31.06 13.69
CA LEU A 358 -22.82 30.50 14.61
C LEU A 358 -21.40 30.88 14.17
N LEU A 359 -21.07 30.76 12.89
CA LEU A 359 -19.76 31.11 12.35
C LEU A 359 -19.49 32.61 12.45
N LYS A 360 -20.46 33.46 12.07
CA LYS A 360 -20.34 34.92 12.17
C LYS A 360 -20.08 35.35 13.63
N ASN A 361 -20.86 34.82 14.57
CA ASN A 361 -20.74 35.16 15.99
C ASN A 361 -19.43 34.65 16.59
N THR A 362 -19.06 33.39 16.31
CA THR A 362 -17.82 32.79 16.83
C THR A 362 -16.59 33.52 16.30
N TYR A 363 -16.56 33.83 14.99
CA TYR A 363 -15.46 34.56 14.38
C TYR A 363 -15.31 35.97 14.96
N LYS A 364 -16.44 36.68 15.15
CA LYS A 364 -16.45 38.00 15.78
C LYS A 364 -15.95 37.97 17.22
N VAL A 365 -16.34 36.97 18.01
CA VAL A 365 -15.90 36.82 19.40
C VAL A 365 -14.41 36.51 19.51
N LEU A 366 -13.88 35.62 18.65
CA LEU A 366 -12.49 35.16 18.74
C LEU A 366 -11.47 36.14 18.13
N TYR A 367 -11.81 36.78 17.01
CA TYR A 367 -10.86 37.62 16.26
C TYR A 367 -11.22 39.11 16.26
N ASN A 368 -12.34 39.49 16.88
CA ASN A 368 -12.85 40.86 16.93
C ASN A 368 -12.99 41.52 15.53
N LYS A 369 -13.31 40.71 14.52
CA LYS A 369 -13.50 41.12 13.12
C LYS A 369 -14.75 40.47 12.52
N SER A 370 -15.28 41.06 11.45
CA SER A 370 -16.34 40.40 10.70
C SER A 370 -15.78 39.23 9.89
N LEU A 371 -16.48 38.09 9.87
CA LEU A 371 -16.11 36.95 9.02
C LEU A 371 -16.02 37.37 7.53
N PHE A 372 -16.84 38.32 7.11
CA PHE A 372 -16.89 38.84 5.74
C PHE A 372 -15.67 39.70 5.36
N GLU A 373 -14.82 40.07 6.32
CA GLU A 373 -13.53 40.73 6.04
C GLU A 373 -12.43 39.73 5.66
N ASN A 374 -12.65 38.43 5.87
CA ASN A 374 -11.69 37.38 5.57
C ASN A 374 -11.86 36.85 4.13
N LYS A 375 -10.83 37.04 3.30
CA LYS A 375 -10.81 36.61 1.89
C LYS A 375 -11.05 35.11 1.68
N LEU A 376 -10.76 34.27 2.68
CA LEU A 376 -10.94 32.81 2.62
C LEU A 376 -12.42 32.41 2.50
N CYS A 377 -13.36 33.33 2.76
CA CYS A 377 -14.78 33.12 2.47
C CYS A 377 -15.04 32.84 0.98
N LEU A 378 -14.23 33.41 0.08
CA LEU A 378 -14.34 33.20 -1.37
C LEU A 378 -13.79 31.84 -1.83
N GLU A 379 -12.93 31.21 -1.03
CA GLU A 379 -12.34 29.89 -1.35
C GLU A 379 -13.35 28.74 -1.16
N SER A 380 -14.48 28.99 -0.48
CA SER A 380 -15.50 27.98 -0.19
C SER A 380 -16.80 28.25 -0.93
N LEU A 381 -16.98 27.59 -2.07
CA LEU A 381 -18.23 27.66 -2.86
C LEU A 381 -19.46 27.20 -2.03
N GLU A 382 -19.29 26.21 -1.15
CA GLU A 382 -20.34 25.72 -0.24
C GLU A 382 -20.82 26.82 0.72
N PHE A 383 -19.90 27.67 1.20
CA PHE A 383 -20.25 28.81 2.05
C PHE A 383 -20.97 29.89 1.26
N LEU A 384 -20.47 30.23 0.06
CA LEU A 384 -21.10 31.24 -0.78
C LEU A 384 -22.53 30.84 -1.19
N LYS A 385 -22.81 29.54 -1.38
CA LYS A 385 -24.17 29.05 -1.65
C LYS A 385 -25.14 29.27 -0.48
N MET A 386 -24.65 29.21 0.77
CA MET A 386 -25.45 29.45 1.99
C MET A 386 -25.78 30.93 2.23
N LEU A 387 -25.09 31.86 1.54
CA LEU A 387 -25.31 33.29 1.71
C LEU A 387 -26.49 33.80 0.87
N PRO A 388 -27.28 34.76 1.39
CA PRO A 388 -28.22 35.53 0.58
C PRO A 388 -27.52 36.17 -0.64
N ASN A 389 -28.23 36.29 -1.77
CA ASN A 389 -27.66 36.81 -3.01
C ASN A 389 -27.07 38.22 -2.85
N GLU A 390 -27.71 39.11 -2.08
CA GLU A 390 -27.21 40.46 -1.81
C GLU A 390 -25.91 40.44 -1.01
N ASP A 391 -25.87 39.72 0.12
CA ASP A 391 -24.67 39.53 0.95
C ASP A 391 -23.51 38.96 0.12
N LYS A 392 -23.80 37.98 -0.73
CA LYS A 392 -22.84 37.29 -1.60
C LYS A 392 -22.26 38.23 -2.66
N SER A 393 -23.11 38.95 -3.39
CA SER A 393 -22.65 39.91 -4.41
C SER A 393 -21.85 41.03 -3.79
N ASN A 394 -22.29 41.58 -2.65
CA ASN A 394 -21.58 42.64 -1.94
C ASN A 394 -20.22 42.14 -1.42
N LEU A 395 -20.17 40.94 -0.85
CA LEU A 395 -18.92 40.31 -0.42
C LEU A 395 -17.93 40.20 -1.59
N ILE A 396 -18.37 39.65 -2.72
CA ILE A 396 -17.51 39.44 -3.89
C ILE A 396 -17.04 40.79 -4.47
N ARG A 397 -17.93 41.76 -4.66
CA ARG A 397 -17.58 43.10 -5.17
C ARG A 397 -16.57 43.81 -4.27
N ASN A 398 -16.82 43.84 -2.97
CA ASN A 398 -15.92 44.47 -2.00
C ASN A 398 -14.51 43.86 -2.06
N PHE A 399 -14.40 42.54 -2.25
CA PHE A 399 -13.09 41.89 -2.38
C PHE A 399 -12.43 42.14 -3.73
N LEU A 400 -13.19 42.19 -4.82
CA LEU A 400 -12.64 42.53 -6.15
C LEU A 400 -12.16 43.98 -6.20
N GLU A 401 -12.85 44.91 -5.53
CA GLU A 401 -12.40 46.29 -5.37
C GLU A 401 -11.13 46.38 -4.51
N LYS A 402 -11.12 45.68 -3.35
CA LYS A 402 -9.99 45.69 -2.41
C LYS A 402 -8.73 45.02 -2.97
N TYR A 403 -8.87 44.09 -3.91
CA TYR A 403 -7.77 43.34 -4.51
C TYR A 403 -7.68 43.51 -6.02
N ASN A 404 -8.12 44.65 -6.53
CA ASN A 404 -8.13 44.99 -7.95
C ASN A 404 -6.74 44.86 -8.62
N ASP A 405 -5.66 45.16 -7.91
CA ASP A 405 -4.28 45.07 -8.43
C ASP A 405 -3.71 43.65 -8.45
N ASN A 406 -4.35 42.70 -7.77
CA ASN A 406 -3.89 41.31 -7.75
C ASN A 406 -4.47 40.54 -8.94
N ALA A 407 -3.74 40.54 -10.05
CA ALA A 407 -4.15 39.89 -11.30
C ALA A 407 -4.53 38.41 -11.12
N GLU A 408 -3.83 37.67 -10.27
CA GLU A 408 -4.13 36.25 -9.98
C GLU A 408 -5.46 36.10 -9.23
N PHE A 409 -5.68 36.88 -8.17
CA PHE A 409 -6.92 36.89 -7.40
C PHE A 409 -8.12 37.28 -8.27
N MET A 410 -7.97 38.35 -9.06
CA MET A 410 -8.98 38.79 -10.02
C MET A 410 -9.26 37.70 -11.05
N SER A 411 -8.23 37.01 -11.56
CA SER A 411 -8.40 35.94 -12.54
C SER A 411 -9.21 34.74 -12.03
N LEU A 412 -9.16 34.47 -10.72
CA LEU A 412 -9.81 33.33 -10.08
C LEU A 412 -11.24 33.61 -9.66
N TYR A 413 -11.48 34.74 -8.98
CA TYR A 413 -12.75 34.98 -8.28
C TYR A 413 -13.71 35.91 -9.02
N LYS A 414 -13.25 36.66 -10.03
CA LYS A 414 -14.14 37.57 -10.78
C LYS A 414 -15.31 36.86 -11.46
N TYR A 415 -15.17 35.56 -11.73
CA TYR A 415 -16.23 34.77 -12.36
C TYR A 415 -17.30 34.28 -11.37
N TYR A 416 -17.18 34.58 -10.07
CA TYR A 416 -18.23 34.33 -9.07
C TYR A 416 -19.23 35.49 -8.94
N LEU A 417 -19.02 36.58 -9.68
CA LEU A 417 -20.01 37.65 -9.81
C LEU A 417 -21.31 37.15 -10.48
N PRO A 418 -22.40 37.92 -10.36
CA PRO A 418 -23.68 37.61 -11.00
C PRO A 418 -23.54 37.30 -12.51
N PRO A 419 -24.35 36.36 -13.06
CA PRO A 419 -24.20 35.92 -14.44
C PRO A 419 -24.34 37.03 -15.49
N ASP A 420 -25.18 38.03 -15.24
CA ASP A 420 -25.37 39.20 -16.10
C ASP A 420 -24.10 40.04 -16.29
N GLU A 421 -23.22 40.06 -15.29
CA GLU A 421 -21.92 40.75 -15.36
C GLU A 421 -20.85 39.88 -16.05
N VAL A 422 -20.87 38.56 -15.81
CA VAL A 422 -19.73 37.68 -16.13
C VAL A 422 -19.84 36.97 -17.47
N LEU A 423 -21.06 36.57 -17.87
CA LEU A 423 -21.22 35.67 -19.02
C LEU A 423 -20.72 36.28 -20.33
N SER A 424 -20.89 37.58 -20.54
CA SER A 424 -20.39 38.30 -21.72
C SER A 424 -18.86 38.26 -21.80
N ILE A 425 -18.19 38.49 -20.67
CA ILE A 425 -16.73 38.47 -20.52
C ILE A 425 -16.18 37.06 -20.80
N LEU A 426 -16.76 36.04 -20.16
CA LEU A 426 -16.34 34.64 -20.34
C LEU A 426 -16.52 34.19 -21.79
N LYS A 427 -17.64 34.53 -22.44
CA LYS A 427 -17.88 34.20 -23.86
C LYS A 427 -16.83 34.80 -24.78
N ASN A 428 -16.44 36.06 -24.56
CA ASN A 428 -15.41 36.71 -25.35
C ASN A 428 -14.04 36.08 -25.12
N LYS A 429 -13.70 35.76 -23.87
CA LYS A 429 -12.44 35.10 -23.53
C LYS A 429 -12.34 33.70 -24.14
N ILE A 430 -13.42 32.91 -24.08
CA ILE A 430 -13.47 31.57 -24.69
C ILE A 430 -13.22 31.63 -26.20
N LYS A 431 -13.73 32.65 -26.90
CA LYS A 431 -13.49 32.81 -28.35
C LYS A 431 -12.01 33.04 -28.69
N SER A 432 -11.26 33.73 -27.82
CA SER A 432 -9.83 34.01 -28.01
C SER A 432 -8.90 32.89 -27.50
N THR A 433 -9.39 31.94 -26.72
CA THR A 433 -8.55 30.88 -26.11
C THR A 433 -8.33 29.72 -27.07
N ALA A 434 -7.07 29.43 -27.41
CA ALA A 434 -6.70 28.31 -28.31
C ALA A 434 -6.66 26.93 -27.62
N ASN A 435 -6.39 26.88 -26.31
CA ASN A 435 -6.30 25.64 -25.54
C ASN A 435 -7.69 25.09 -25.15
N ALA A 436 -7.95 23.82 -25.46
CA ALA A 436 -9.24 23.17 -25.17
C ALA A 436 -9.50 22.96 -23.66
N GLU A 437 -8.46 22.72 -22.86
CA GLU A 437 -8.59 22.56 -21.40
C GLU A 437 -8.98 23.88 -20.75
N GLU A 438 -8.28 24.96 -21.09
CA GLU A 438 -8.61 26.30 -20.62
C GLU A 438 -10.02 26.73 -21.04
N ARG A 439 -10.43 26.43 -22.28
CA ARG A 439 -11.84 26.65 -22.71
C ARG A 439 -12.83 25.86 -21.86
N ALA A 440 -12.54 24.61 -21.53
CA ALA A 440 -13.41 23.79 -20.69
C ALA A 440 -13.56 24.37 -19.27
N GLU A 441 -12.48 24.89 -18.68
CA GLU A 441 -12.51 25.56 -17.37
C GLU A 441 -13.32 26.87 -17.42
N LEU A 442 -13.16 27.68 -18.47
CA LEU A 442 -13.97 28.89 -18.65
C LEU A 442 -15.47 28.58 -18.81
N ILE A 443 -15.83 27.50 -19.52
CA ILE A 443 -17.21 27.01 -19.61
C ILE A 443 -17.70 26.52 -18.23
N GLY A 444 -16.84 25.85 -17.45
CA GLY A 444 -17.11 25.47 -16.08
C GLY A 444 -17.45 26.68 -15.20
N HIS A 445 -16.69 27.77 -15.30
CA HIS A 445 -16.98 29.02 -14.59
C HIS A 445 -18.33 29.63 -14.95
N MET A 446 -18.78 29.54 -16.21
CA MET A 446 -20.13 29.99 -16.61
C MET A 446 -21.21 29.18 -15.87
N ILE A 447 -21.04 27.86 -15.73
CA ILE A 447 -21.97 26.97 -15.02
C ILE A 447 -21.96 27.28 -13.51
N ILE A 448 -20.78 27.47 -12.91
CA ILE A 448 -20.61 27.79 -11.50
C ILE A 448 -21.29 29.12 -11.16
N SER A 449 -21.10 30.17 -11.96
CA SER A 449 -21.78 31.46 -11.76
C SER A 449 -23.30 31.30 -11.76
N CYS A 450 -23.87 30.56 -12.74
CA CYS A 450 -25.31 30.32 -12.78
C CYS A 450 -25.82 29.56 -11.52
N SER A 451 -25.04 28.59 -11.04
CA SER A 451 -25.34 27.79 -9.83
C SER A 451 -25.31 28.62 -8.55
N LEU A 452 -24.30 29.48 -8.40
CA LEU A 452 -24.15 30.36 -7.23
C LEU A 452 -25.35 31.28 -7.01
N TYR A 453 -26.00 31.74 -8.08
CA TYR A 453 -27.17 32.63 -8.02
C TYR A 453 -28.49 31.92 -8.32
N HIS A 454 -28.48 30.59 -8.43
CA HIS A 454 -29.64 29.76 -8.76
C HIS A 454 -30.38 30.21 -10.05
N SER A 455 -29.66 30.80 -11.02
CA SER A 455 -30.25 31.36 -12.24
C SER A 455 -30.38 30.30 -13.35
N LYS A 456 -31.61 29.78 -13.51
CA LYS A 456 -31.96 28.87 -14.60
C LYS A 456 -31.97 29.55 -15.97
N LYS A 457 -32.35 30.82 -16.02
CA LYS A 457 -32.40 31.62 -17.26
C LYS A 457 -30.99 31.77 -17.85
N ASP A 458 -30.01 32.10 -17.02
CA ASP A 458 -28.64 32.30 -17.48
C ASP A 458 -27.99 30.98 -17.85
N LEU A 459 -28.28 29.90 -17.10
CA LEU A 459 -27.85 28.55 -17.48
C LEU A 459 -28.34 28.18 -18.89
N LEU A 460 -29.59 28.50 -19.25
CA LEU A 460 -30.11 28.27 -20.61
C LEU A 460 -29.25 28.99 -21.66
N GLU A 461 -28.81 30.21 -21.38
CA GLU A 461 -27.93 30.97 -22.26
C GLU A 461 -26.55 30.32 -22.40
N VAL A 462 -25.99 29.77 -21.32
CA VAL A 462 -24.74 28.99 -21.34
C VAL A 462 -24.89 27.73 -22.20
N LEU A 463 -25.99 26.99 -22.03
CA LEU A 463 -26.29 25.78 -22.82
C LEU A 463 -26.42 26.11 -24.32
N LYS A 464 -27.14 27.18 -24.67
CA LYS A 464 -27.24 27.68 -26.06
C LYS A 464 -25.86 28.02 -26.64
N PHE A 465 -25.03 28.71 -25.85
CA PHE A 465 -23.69 29.10 -26.26
C PHE A 465 -22.79 27.89 -26.51
N TYR A 466 -22.80 26.90 -25.61
CA TYR A 466 -22.05 25.66 -25.77
C TYR A 466 -22.50 24.88 -27.00
N ASN A 467 -23.81 24.64 -27.16
CA ASN A 467 -24.35 23.87 -28.28
C ASN A 467 -24.05 24.53 -29.64
N LYS A 468 -24.07 25.87 -29.72
CA LYS A 468 -23.80 26.59 -30.97
C LYS A 468 -22.31 26.56 -31.36
N ASN A 469 -21.41 26.80 -30.40
CA ASN A 469 -20.00 27.11 -30.71
C ASN A 469 -19.03 25.97 -30.36
N HIS A 470 -19.38 25.10 -29.41
CA HIS A 470 -18.44 24.15 -28.81
C HIS A 470 -18.89 22.68 -28.84
N LYS A 471 -20.06 22.36 -29.41
CA LYS A 471 -20.50 20.97 -29.61
C LYS A 471 -19.52 20.10 -30.41
N ASN A 472 -18.61 20.73 -31.18
CA ASN A 472 -17.62 20.08 -32.05
C ASN A 472 -16.21 19.96 -31.43
N GLU A 473 -16.05 20.33 -30.17
CA GLU A 473 -14.76 20.32 -29.48
C GLU A 473 -14.21 18.92 -29.23
N LYS A 474 -12.96 18.86 -28.76
CA LYS A 474 -12.36 17.60 -28.27
C LYS A 474 -13.22 17.00 -27.15
N ASN A 475 -13.33 15.67 -27.11
CA ASN A 475 -14.12 14.93 -26.11
C ASN A 475 -13.86 15.35 -24.65
N LEU A 476 -12.62 15.74 -24.32
CA LEU A 476 -12.26 16.26 -22.99
C LEU A 476 -13.16 17.43 -22.53
N VAL A 477 -13.51 18.35 -23.43
CA VAL A 477 -14.35 19.51 -23.13
C VAL A 477 -15.78 19.07 -22.79
N LEU A 478 -16.31 18.09 -23.53
CA LEU A 478 -17.62 17.49 -23.29
C LEU A 478 -17.69 16.77 -21.94
N VAL A 479 -16.66 15.99 -21.59
CA VAL A 479 -16.57 15.29 -20.30
C VAL A 479 -16.59 16.30 -19.16
N ARG A 480 -15.77 17.36 -19.24
CA ARG A 480 -15.70 18.43 -18.22
C ARG A 480 -17.01 19.18 -18.10
N PHE A 481 -17.67 19.49 -19.22
CA PHE A 481 -18.97 20.14 -19.24
C PHE A 481 -20.03 19.33 -18.46
N PHE A 482 -20.18 18.02 -18.73
CA PHE A 482 -21.13 17.18 -17.98
C PHE A 482 -20.73 17.01 -16.52
N GLN A 483 -19.44 17.01 -16.19
CA GLN A 483 -18.98 16.98 -14.80
C GLN A 483 -19.40 18.23 -14.04
N TYR A 484 -19.17 19.42 -14.60
CA TYR A 484 -19.56 20.68 -13.97
C TYR A 484 -21.08 20.77 -13.81
N LEU A 485 -21.86 20.42 -14.84
CA LEU A 485 -23.33 20.39 -14.74
C LEU A 485 -23.83 19.48 -13.61
N LYS A 486 -23.28 18.26 -13.50
CA LYS A 486 -23.66 17.30 -12.46
C LYS A 486 -23.27 17.76 -11.05
N GLN A 487 -22.14 18.46 -10.91
CA GLN A 487 -21.66 18.94 -9.60
C GLN A 487 -22.47 20.14 -9.12
N GLU A 488 -22.87 21.01 -10.06
CA GLU A 488 -23.45 22.30 -9.73
C GLU A 488 -24.98 22.31 -9.71
N PHE A 489 -25.63 21.44 -10.48
CA PHE A 489 -27.09 21.38 -10.59
C PHE A 489 -27.64 19.97 -10.34
N ASP A 490 -28.79 19.91 -9.66
CA ASP A 490 -29.65 18.73 -9.77
C ASP A 490 -30.28 18.72 -11.16
N LEU A 491 -29.76 17.86 -12.04
CA LEU A 491 -30.21 17.76 -13.44
C LEU A 491 -31.72 17.46 -13.54
N LYS A 492 -32.31 16.77 -12.56
CA LYS A 492 -33.75 16.47 -12.55
C LYS A 492 -34.62 17.70 -12.30
N SER A 493 -34.04 18.77 -11.75
CA SER A 493 -34.72 20.03 -11.44
C SER A 493 -34.74 21.04 -12.60
N LEU A 494 -34.06 20.75 -13.71
CA LEU A 494 -34.00 21.62 -14.89
C LEU A 494 -35.33 21.58 -15.67
N ASN A 495 -35.67 22.69 -16.32
CA ASN A 495 -36.93 22.85 -17.07
C ASN A 495 -36.82 22.31 -18.52
N SER A 496 -37.95 22.29 -19.25
CA SER A 496 -38.03 21.77 -20.62
C SER A 496 -37.13 22.53 -21.61
N GLU A 497 -37.02 23.85 -21.50
CA GLU A 497 -36.16 24.65 -22.39
C GLU A 497 -34.68 24.28 -22.27
N GLN A 498 -34.19 24.07 -21.06
CA GLN A 498 -32.80 23.65 -20.80
C GLN A 498 -32.56 22.23 -21.31
N TRP A 499 -33.51 21.34 -21.07
CA TRP A 499 -33.43 19.95 -21.49
C TRP A 499 -33.50 19.78 -23.00
N SER A 500 -34.27 20.60 -23.71
CA SER A 500 -34.29 20.62 -25.17
C SER A 500 -32.87 20.77 -25.76
N ILE A 501 -32.06 21.67 -25.20
CA ILE A 501 -30.68 21.89 -25.66
C ILE A 501 -29.73 20.80 -25.18
N LEU A 502 -29.88 20.32 -23.93
CA LEU A 502 -29.08 19.22 -23.43
C LEU A 502 -29.31 17.94 -24.24
N ASN A 503 -30.55 17.68 -24.67
CA ASN A 503 -30.89 16.58 -25.54
C ASN A 503 -30.10 16.68 -26.86
N ASP A 504 -30.08 17.85 -27.50
CA ASP A 504 -29.27 18.07 -28.71
C ASP A 504 -27.80 17.75 -28.48
N ILE A 505 -27.20 18.22 -27.37
CA ILE A 505 -25.80 17.97 -27.04
C ILE A 505 -25.54 16.47 -26.80
N ILE A 506 -26.42 15.80 -26.04
CA ILE A 506 -26.30 14.37 -25.72
C ILE A 506 -26.39 13.53 -27.00
N PHE A 507 -27.40 13.77 -27.85
CA PHE A 507 -27.57 13.03 -29.09
C PHE A 507 -26.45 13.34 -30.09
N TYR A 508 -25.93 14.56 -30.11
CA TYR A 508 -24.78 14.92 -30.92
C TYR A 508 -23.51 14.14 -30.52
N ALA A 509 -23.20 14.11 -29.21
CA ALA A 509 -22.08 13.36 -28.67
C ALA A 509 -22.22 11.84 -28.86
N TYR A 510 -23.46 11.34 -28.78
CA TYR A 510 -23.78 9.95 -29.06
C TYR A 510 -23.50 9.59 -30.52
N VAL A 511 -23.97 10.39 -31.48
CA VAL A 511 -23.73 10.18 -32.92
C VAL A 511 -22.24 10.20 -33.26
N LYS A 512 -21.43 11.00 -32.55
CA LYS A 512 -19.96 11.03 -32.68
C LYS A 512 -19.22 9.88 -32.00
N LYS A 513 -19.91 8.99 -31.29
CA LYS A 513 -19.33 7.94 -30.44
C LYS A 513 -18.42 8.50 -29.32
N GLU A 514 -18.62 9.75 -28.92
CA GLU A 514 -17.85 10.40 -27.86
C GLU A 514 -18.51 10.20 -26.49
N LEU A 515 -19.84 10.05 -26.46
CA LEU A 515 -20.62 9.95 -25.22
C LEU A 515 -20.15 8.78 -24.31
N PHE A 516 -19.85 7.61 -24.90
CA PHE A 516 -19.46 6.41 -24.14
C PHE A 516 -17.96 6.34 -23.81
N ASN A 517 -17.13 7.25 -24.35
CA ASN A 517 -15.70 7.35 -24.04
C ASN A 517 -15.42 8.07 -22.69
N SER A 518 -16.47 8.25 -21.87
CA SER A 518 -16.46 8.95 -20.59
C SER A 518 -16.57 7.99 -19.41
N TYR A 519 -16.47 8.48 -18.18
CA TYR A 519 -16.72 7.67 -16.99
C TYR A 519 -18.15 7.10 -16.99
N VAL A 520 -18.30 5.77 -16.92
CA VAL A 520 -19.59 5.05 -16.96
C VAL A 520 -20.64 5.66 -16.01
N SER A 521 -20.25 5.99 -14.78
CA SER A 521 -21.15 6.55 -13.76
C SER A 521 -21.60 7.99 -14.03
N LEU A 522 -20.85 8.76 -14.84
CA LEU A 522 -21.24 10.10 -15.26
C LEU A 522 -22.31 10.00 -16.36
N VAL A 523 -22.05 9.18 -17.37
CA VAL A 523 -22.96 8.96 -18.51
C VAL A 523 -24.28 8.37 -18.05
N GLU A 524 -24.25 7.36 -17.17
CA GLU A 524 -25.46 6.75 -16.60
C GLU A 524 -26.33 7.81 -15.90
N HIS A 525 -25.70 8.73 -15.15
CA HIS A 525 -26.42 9.78 -14.44
C HIS A 525 -27.07 10.82 -15.37
N VAL A 526 -26.35 11.23 -16.44
CA VAL A 526 -26.87 12.16 -17.44
C VAL A 526 -28.02 11.55 -18.23
N LEU A 527 -27.88 10.29 -18.67
CA LEU A 527 -28.94 9.58 -19.39
C LEU A 527 -30.17 9.31 -18.53
N GLU A 528 -29.99 8.97 -17.25
CA GLU A 528 -31.11 8.83 -16.30
C GLU A 528 -31.85 10.16 -16.11
N ALA A 529 -31.12 11.27 -15.96
CA ALA A 529 -31.75 12.58 -15.81
C ALA A 529 -32.50 13.01 -17.07
N CYS A 530 -31.94 12.74 -18.26
CA CYS A 530 -32.57 12.97 -19.56
C CYS A 530 -33.88 12.16 -19.69
N LEU A 531 -33.83 10.86 -19.38
CA LEU A 531 -35.01 10.01 -19.42
C LEU A 531 -36.09 10.48 -18.42
N TYR A 532 -35.69 10.85 -17.20
CA TYR A 532 -36.61 11.39 -16.20
C TYR A 532 -37.33 12.63 -16.72
N ASN A 533 -36.60 13.56 -17.33
CA ASN A 533 -37.21 14.78 -17.88
C ASN A 533 -38.19 14.48 -19.02
N ILE A 534 -37.82 13.61 -19.98
CA ILE A 534 -38.71 13.25 -21.10
C ILE A 534 -40.00 12.59 -20.56
N ILE A 535 -39.90 11.70 -19.57
CA ILE A 535 -41.08 11.06 -18.96
C ILE A 535 -41.99 12.07 -18.26
N MET A 536 -41.41 13.04 -17.55
CA MET A 536 -42.19 14.00 -16.75
C MET A 536 -42.81 15.12 -17.58
N TYR A 537 -42.15 15.57 -18.65
CA TYR A 537 -42.51 16.80 -19.35
C TYR A 537 -42.76 16.63 -20.86
N GLU A 538 -42.27 15.56 -21.48
CA GLU A 538 -42.39 15.33 -22.94
C GLU A 538 -42.92 13.91 -23.26
N LYS A 539 -43.75 13.36 -22.39
CA LYS A 539 -44.22 11.96 -22.46
C LYS A 539 -44.87 11.60 -23.80
N ASP A 540 -45.50 12.56 -24.46
CA ASP A 540 -46.19 12.38 -25.74
C ASP A 540 -45.22 12.33 -26.94
N ASN A 541 -43.96 12.75 -26.77
CA ASN A 541 -42.91 12.68 -27.78
C ASN A 541 -42.31 11.27 -27.84
N LYS A 542 -43.11 10.31 -28.33
CA LYS A 542 -42.73 8.89 -28.44
C LYS A 542 -41.41 8.69 -29.20
N LEU A 543 -41.18 9.47 -30.26
CA LEU A 543 -39.95 9.39 -31.05
C LEU A 543 -38.70 9.69 -30.21
N LEU A 544 -38.73 10.74 -29.40
CA LEU A 544 -37.63 11.13 -28.53
C LEU A 544 -37.41 10.12 -27.40
N LEU A 545 -38.52 9.66 -26.80
CA LEU A 545 -38.51 8.62 -25.78
C LEU A 545 -37.84 7.34 -26.32
N ASP A 546 -38.20 6.90 -27.51
CA ASP A 546 -37.62 5.69 -28.13
C ASP A 546 -36.14 5.89 -28.48
N LYS A 547 -35.76 7.09 -28.96
CA LYS A 547 -34.35 7.43 -29.18
C LYS A 547 -33.52 7.35 -27.90
N ILE A 548 -33.98 7.92 -26.79
CA ILE A 548 -33.20 7.87 -25.54
C ILE A 548 -33.11 6.45 -24.96
N PHE A 549 -34.20 5.66 -25.04
CA PHE A 549 -34.16 4.25 -24.66
C PHE A 549 -33.14 3.47 -25.50
N ASN A 550 -33.06 3.74 -26.80
CA ASN A 550 -32.07 3.12 -27.68
C ASN A 550 -30.62 3.42 -27.27
N VAL A 551 -30.33 4.67 -26.90
CA VAL A 551 -29.01 5.08 -26.40
C VAL A 551 -28.68 4.40 -25.06
N ILE A 552 -29.65 4.35 -24.14
CA ILE A 552 -29.47 3.70 -22.84
C ILE A 552 -29.21 2.20 -23.01
N VAL A 553 -29.98 1.52 -23.87
CA VAL A 553 -29.80 0.09 -24.11
C VAL A 553 -28.42 -0.18 -24.70
N GLU A 554 -27.96 0.60 -25.68
CA GLU A 554 -26.60 0.50 -26.22
C GLU A 554 -25.54 0.66 -25.12
N HIS A 555 -25.63 1.73 -24.32
CA HIS A 555 -24.71 1.97 -23.22
C HIS A 555 -24.62 0.79 -22.25
N LYS A 556 -25.78 0.23 -21.86
CA LYS A 556 -25.85 -0.89 -20.92
C LYS A 556 -25.30 -2.19 -21.49
N MET A 557 -25.48 -2.41 -22.79
CA MET A 557 -24.97 -3.57 -23.52
C MET A 557 -23.45 -3.50 -23.69
N GLU A 558 -22.89 -2.36 -24.12
CA GLU A 558 -21.44 -2.17 -24.31
C GLU A 558 -20.65 -2.15 -22.99
N GLN A 559 -21.22 -1.57 -21.93
CA GLN A 559 -20.55 -1.43 -20.63
C GLN A 559 -20.87 -2.57 -19.66
N PHE A 560 -21.62 -3.60 -20.08
CA PHE A 560 -22.00 -4.76 -19.28
C PHE A 560 -22.57 -4.39 -17.89
N CYS A 561 -23.56 -3.49 -17.86
CA CYS A 561 -24.15 -2.95 -16.63
C CYS A 561 -25.60 -3.43 -16.39
N THR A 562 -26.14 -3.22 -15.18
CA THR A 562 -27.55 -3.54 -14.86
C THR A 562 -28.51 -2.49 -15.42
N PHE A 563 -29.72 -2.91 -15.80
CA PHE A 563 -30.77 -2.10 -16.43
C PHE A 563 -31.75 -1.47 -15.43
N ASN A 564 -31.40 -1.43 -14.14
CA ASN A 564 -32.19 -0.69 -13.14
C ASN A 564 -31.95 0.81 -13.35
N ILE A 565 -32.77 1.43 -14.20
CA ILE A 565 -32.74 2.85 -14.56
C ILE A 565 -33.80 3.57 -13.72
N LEU A 566 -33.55 4.81 -13.29
CA LEU A 566 -34.47 5.57 -12.41
C LEU A 566 -34.82 4.81 -11.12
N ARG A 567 -33.79 4.24 -10.47
CA ARG A 567 -33.95 3.34 -9.32
C ARG A 567 -34.79 3.94 -8.19
N GLY A 568 -35.77 3.18 -7.71
CA GLY A 568 -36.63 3.56 -6.59
C GLY A 568 -37.73 4.57 -6.94
N THR A 569 -37.93 4.89 -8.22
CA THR A 569 -39.06 5.69 -8.71
C THR A 569 -40.20 4.78 -9.19
N GLU A 570 -41.39 5.34 -9.37
CA GLU A 570 -42.55 4.61 -9.93
C GLU A 570 -42.32 4.14 -11.38
N PHE A 571 -41.44 4.83 -12.13
CA PHE A 571 -41.13 4.53 -13.53
C PHE A 571 -40.12 3.40 -13.72
N GLU A 572 -39.41 2.95 -12.68
CA GLU A 572 -38.33 1.94 -12.80
C GLU A 572 -38.83 0.66 -13.51
N ARG A 573 -40.07 0.23 -13.22
CA ARG A 573 -40.65 -0.97 -13.82
C ARG A 573 -40.89 -0.82 -15.32
N GLU A 574 -41.55 0.25 -15.72
CA GLU A 574 -41.87 0.56 -17.12
C GLU A 574 -40.58 0.70 -17.94
N CYS A 575 -39.55 1.34 -17.38
CA CYS A 575 -38.24 1.44 -18.03
C CYS A 575 -37.58 0.07 -18.24
N ILE A 576 -37.61 -0.83 -17.24
CA ILE A 576 -37.06 -2.18 -17.37
C ILE A 576 -37.81 -2.96 -18.46
N GLU A 577 -39.15 -2.94 -18.41
CA GLU A 577 -40.01 -3.62 -19.38
C GLU A 577 -39.74 -3.12 -20.81
N LYS A 578 -39.64 -1.79 -20.98
CA LYS A 578 -39.34 -1.18 -22.28
C LYS A 578 -37.93 -1.53 -22.78
N CYS A 579 -36.90 -1.45 -21.94
CA CYS A 579 -35.56 -1.90 -22.30
C CYS A 579 -35.54 -3.38 -22.71
N PHE A 580 -36.16 -4.26 -21.92
CA PHE A 580 -36.15 -5.71 -22.21
C PHE A 580 -36.95 -6.08 -23.45
N SER A 581 -37.99 -5.30 -23.81
CA SER A 581 -38.72 -5.49 -25.06
C SER A 581 -37.90 -5.03 -26.29
N SER A 582 -37.05 -4.01 -26.14
CA SER A 582 -36.22 -3.48 -27.23
C SER A 582 -34.96 -4.29 -27.54
N ILE A 583 -34.40 -5.02 -26.56
CA ILE A 583 -33.14 -5.76 -26.73
C ILE A 583 -33.23 -6.82 -27.85
N PRO A 584 -34.25 -7.71 -27.89
CA PRO A 584 -34.35 -8.70 -28.96
C PRO A 584 -34.51 -8.10 -30.37
N LEU A 585 -35.11 -6.90 -30.46
CA LEU A 585 -35.29 -6.20 -31.74
C LEU A 585 -33.98 -5.61 -32.26
N LYS A 586 -33.14 -5.10 -31.35
CA LYS A 586 -31.89 -4.40 -31.68
C LYS A 586 -30.68 -5.33 -31.75
N TYR A 587 -30.67 -6.36 -30.92
CA TYR A 587 -29.60 -7.36 -30.80
C TYR A 587 -30.18 -8.76 -31.01
N PRO A 588 -30.56 -9.11 -32.25
CA PRO A 588 -31.05 -10.45 -32.57
C PRO A 588 -30.00 -11.52 -32.23
N GLU A 589 -30.41 -12.79 -32.13
CA GLU A 589 -29.54 -13.90 -31.63
C GLU A 589 -28.23 -14.07 -32.42
N ASN A 590 -28.18 -13.61 -33.67
CA ASN A 590 -27.01 -13.63 -34.56
C ASN A 590 -26.11 -12.38 -34.49
N HIS A 591 -26.41 -11.43 -33.62
CA HIS A 591 -25.60 -10.20 -33.47
C HIS A 591 -24.23 -10.51 -32.81
N SER A 592 -23.17 -9.84 -33.26
CA SER A 592 -21.77 -10.09 -32.83
C SER A 592 -21.53 -10.00 -31.32
N ILE A 593 -22.30 -9.16 -30.62
CA ILE A 593 -22.28 -9.04 -29.14
C ILE A 593 -22.54 -10.37 -28.41
N TRP A 594 -23.14 -11.34 -29.10
CA TRP A 594 -23.44 -12.68 -28.58
C TRP A 594 -22.37 -13.72 -28.91
N GLU A 595 -21.40 -13.41 -29.77
CA GLU A 595 -20.33 -14.33 -30.21
C GLU A 595 -19.32 -14.62 -29.08
N ILE A 596 -18.98 -13.61 -28.28
CA ILE A 596 -18.02 -13.76 -27.18
C ILE A 596 -18.74 -14.37 -25.96
N GLN A 597 -18.38 -15.62 -25.65
CA GLN A 597 -19.04 -16.42 -24.59
C GLN A 597 -19.01 -15.76 -23.20
N HIS A 598 -17.90 -15.12 -22.81
CA HIS A 598 -17.77 -14.44 -21.52
C HIS A 598 -18.69 -13.22 -21.38
N ASP A 599 -18.87 -12.49 -22.47
CA ASP A 599 -19.64 -11.24 -22.51
C ASP A 599 -21.14 -11.55 -22.47
N ARG A 600 -21.55 -12.58 -23.23
CA ARG A 600 -22.92 -13.11 -23.20
C ARG A 600 -23.33 -13.63 -21.81
N LEU A 601 -22.42 -14.31 -21.08
CA LEU A 601 -22.63 -14.69 -19.67
C LEU A 601 -22.78 -13.50 -18.73
N SER A 602 -22.02 -12.44 -18.97
CA SER A 602 -22.08 -11.21 -18.16
C SER A 602 -23.41 -10.49 -18.37
N LEU A 603 -23.89 -10.42 -19.61
CA LEU A 603 -25.20 -9.89 -19.97
C LEU A 603 -26.34 -10.73 -19.36
N ALA A 604 -26.30 -12.05 -19.49
CA ALA A 604 -27.26 -12.97 -18.87
C ALA A 604 -27.45 -12.71 -17.36
N LEU A 605 -26.32 -12.61 -16.66
CA LEU A 605 -26.31 -12.32 -15.23
C LEU A 605 -26.88 -10.93 -14.92
N ASN A 606 -26.57 -9.93 -15.74
CA ASN A 606 -27.06 -8.56 -15.54
C ASN A 606 -28.56 -8.42 -15.76
N PHE A 607 -29.15 -9.12 -16.74
CA PHE A 607 -30.60 -9.16 -16.93
C PHE A 607 -31.30 -9.75 -15.71
N VAL A 608 -30.83 -10.89 -15.22
CA VAL A 608 -31.41 -11.55 -14.04
C VAL A 608 -31.16 -10.75 -12.74
N LYS A 609 -29.98 -10.12 -12.59
CA LYS A 609 -29.72 -9.18 -11.50
C LYS A 609 -30.62 -7.96 -11.54
N THR A 610 -30.98 -7.47 -12.72
CA THR A 610 -31.88 -6.30 -12.86
C THR A 610 -33.23 -6.60 -12.24
N ILE A 611 -33.81 -7.76 -12.59
CA ILE A 611 -35.08 -8.25 -12.04
C ILE A 611 -34.97 -8.45 -10.52
N ASP A 612 -33.92 -9.12 -10.07
CA ASP A 612 -33.69 -9.39 -8.64
C ASP A 612 -33.55 -8.11 -7.82
N ASN A 613 -32.73 -7.17 -8.28
CA ASN A 613 -32.51 -5.90 -7.61
C ASN A 613 -33.82 -5.09 -7.48
N TYR A 614 -34.63 -5.03 -8.53
CA TYR A 614 -35.94 -4.38 -8.50
C TYR A 614 -36.85 -5.06 -7.47
N ASN A 615 -37.01 -6.38 -7.55
CA ASN A 615 -37.88 -7.13 -6.66
C ASN A 615 -37.44 -7.04 -5.19
N LYS A 616 -36.13 -7.07 -4.92
CA LYS A 616 -35.59 -6.93 -3.56
C LYS A 616 -35.87 -5.57 -2.96
N ARG A 617 -35.72 -4.49 -3.74
CA ARG A 617 -35.99 -3.14 -3.26
C ARG A 617 -37.47 -2.93 -2.95
N ASN A 618 -38.35 -3.39 -3.83
CA ASN A 618 -39.77 -3.06 -3.76
C ASN A 618 -40.60 -4.07 -2.93
N TYR A 619 -40.14 -5.31 -2.77
CA TYR A 619 -40.97 -6.39 -2.19
C TYR A 619 -40.28 -7.26 -1.14
N GLN A 620 -39.04 -7.00 -0.70
CA GLN A 620 -38.49 -7.72 0.45
C GLN A 620 -39.04 -7.20 1.78
N VAL A 621 -39.74 -8.08 2.49
CA VAL A 621 -40.15 -7.89 3.88
C VAL A 621 -38.91 -7.67 4.76
N LYS A 622 -38.78 -6.48 5.35
CA LYS A 622 -37.77 -6.19 6.37
C LYS A 622 -37.96 -7.12 7.57
N LYS A 623 -37.13 -8.16 7.71
CA LYS A 623 -37.00 -8.87 8.99
C LYS A 623 -36.28 -7.94 9.99
N ARG A 624 -37.07 -7.50 10.99
CA ARG A 624 -36.76 -6.76 12.23
C ARG A 624 -36.97 -5.25 12.20
N GLY A 625 -38.01 -4.83 12.94
CA GLY A 625 -37.99 -3.60 13.75
C GLY A 625 -38.16 -2.28 13.01
N SER A 626 -39.20 -2.13 12.19
CA SER A 626 -39.80 -0.80 11.95
C SER A 626 -41.21 -0.94 11.40
N SER A 627 -42.16 -0.44 12.18
CA SER A 627 -43.57 -0.30 11.89
C SER A 627 -43.80 0.74 10.79
N LYS A 628 -44.03 0.28 9.55
CA LYS A 628 -44.95 0.92 8.60
C LYS A 628 -45.60 -0.20 7.79
N LYS A 629 -46.84 -0.53 8.14
CA LYS A 629 -47.73 -1.38 7.34
C LYS A 629 -48.02 -0.62 6.04
N THR A 630 -47.50 -1.07 4.91
CA THR A 630 -48.18 -0.88 3.63
C THR A 630 -49.18 -2.01 3.50
N SER A 631 -50.46 -1.64 3.47
CA SER A 631 -51.60 -2.53 3.21
C SER A 631 -51.61 -2.94 1.74
N LEU A 632 -50.97 -4.04 1.40
CA LEU A 632 -51.20 -4.74 0.13
C LEU A 632 -51.38 -6.22 0.49
N CYS A 633 -52.45 -6.84 -0.02
CA CYS A 633 -52.73 -8.25 0.17
C CYS A 633 -51.56 -9.10 -0.39
N ASN A 634 -51.28 -10.25 0.22
CA ASN A 634 -50.18 -11.12 -0.20
C ASN A 634 -50.31 -11.59 -1.67
N ASP A 635 -51.53 -11.60 -2.20
CA ASP A 635 -51.82 -11.98 -3.60
C ASP A 635 -51.44 -10.86 -4.59
N ASP A 636 -51.72 -9.58 -4.27
CA ASP A 636 -51.34 -8.42 -5.10
C ASP A 636 -49.81 -8.23 -5.20
N ILE A 637 -49.07 -8.65 -4.16
CA ILE A 637 -47.60 -8.59 -4.10
C ILE A 637 -46.97 -9.66 -5.01
N HIS A 638 -47.66 -10.77 -5.27
CA HIS A 638 -47.15 -11.86 -6.12
C HIS A 638 -47.41 -11.63 -7.61
N GLU A 639 -48.47 -10.90 -7.98
CA GLU A 639 -48.73 -10.49 -9.36
C GLU A 639 -47.85 -9.33 -9.83
N ASN A 640 -47.48 -8.41 -8.93
CA ASN A 640 -46.73 -7.20 -9.29
C ASN A 640 -45.19 -7.32 -9.33
N LYS A 641 -44.63 -8.50 -9.03
CA LYS A 641 -43.19 -8.75 -9.18
C LYS A 641 -42.81 -8.93 -10.64
N LEU A 642 -41.65 -8.39 -11.04
CA LEU A 642 -41.05 -8.74 -12.33
C LEU A 642 -40.64 -10.22 -12.29
N LYS A 643 -41.19 -11.03 -13.21
CA LYS A 643 -40.89 -12.47 -13.31
C LYS A 643 -39.98 -12.72 -14.50
N ILE A 644 -38.94 -13.53 -14.30
CA ILE A 644 -38.03 -13.95 -15.39
C ILE A 644 -38.84 -14.65 -16.51
N LYS A 645 -39.86 -15.41 -16.14
CA LYS A 645 -40.75 -16.13 -17.07
C LYS A 645 -41.48 -15.22 -18.07
N ASN A 646 -41.66 -13.93 -17.77
CA ASN A 646 -42.32 -12.99 -18.67
C ASN A 646 -41.44 -12.65 -19.89
N TYR A 647 -40.16 -13.03 -19.87
CA TYR A 647 -39.20 -12.73 -20.92
C TYR A 647 -38.60 -14.03 -21.47
N SER A 648 -39.25 -14.62 -22.48
CA SER A 648 -38.88 -15.92 -23.06
C SER A 648 -37.43 -15.99 -23.54
N TRP A 649 -36.90 -14.91 -24.12
CA TRP A 649 -35.51 -14.82 -24.56
C TRP A 649 -34.52 -14.84 -23.38
N ILE A 650 -34.85 -14.20 -22.24
CA ILE A 650 -34.04 -14.27 -21.01
C ILE A 650 -34.10 -15.69 -20.44
N VAL A 651 -35.25 -16.35 -20.48
CA VAL A 651 -35.41 -17.75 -20.05
C VAL A 651 -34.55 -18.68 -20.91
N LYS A 652 -34.64 -18.58 -22.25
CA LYS A 652 -33.83 -19.36 -23.20
C LYS A 652 -32.34 -19.15 -22.97
N LEU A 653 -31.92 -17.88 -22.92
CA LEU A 653 -30.53 -17.48 -22.68
C LEU A 653 -30.04 -18.02 -21.33
N SER A 654 -30.88 -17.95 -20.29
CA SER A 654 -30.55 -18.54 -18.98
C SER A 654 -30.41 -20.06 -19.07
N LYS A 655 -31.38 -20.77 -19.69
CA LYS A 655 -31.41 -22.25 -19.85
C LYS A 655 -30.16 -22.76 -20.59
N GLU A 656 -29.80 -22.16 -21.73
CA GLU A 656 -28.60 -22.54 -22.50
C GLU A 656 -27.35 -22.57 -21.61
N TYR A 657 -27.18 -21.59 -20.72
CA TYR A 657 -26.03 -21.50 -19.83
C TYR A 657 -26.10 -22.41 -18.59
N PHE A 658 -27.29 -22.83 -18.16
CA PHE A 658 -27.42 -23.83 -17.10
C PHE A 658 -26.89 -25.21 -17.53
N TYR A 659 -26.80 -25.50 -18.83
CA TYR A 659 -26.34 -26.80 -19.35
C TYR A 659 -24.89 -26.83 -19.83
N MET A 660 -24.19 -25.70 -19.95
CA MET A 660 -22.80 -25.68 -20.42
C MET A 660 -21.83 -26.28 -19.39
N SER A 661 -20.90 -27.14 -19.81
CA SER A 661 -19.95 -27.88 -18.95
C SER A 661 -18.67 -27.11 -18.59
N ASP A 662 -18.53 -25.85 -19.02
CA ASP A 662 -17.25 -25.12 -18.96
C ASP A 662 -16.91 -24.53 -17.57
N ASN A 663 -15.65 -24.68 -17.15
CA ASN A 663 -15.17 -24.47 -15.77
C ASN A 663 -14.85 -23.01 -15.42
N GLN A 664 -14.53 -22.14 -16.38
CA GLN A 664 -14.23 -20.71 -16.12
C GLN A 664 -15.48 -19.85 -15.85
N ALA A 665 -16.68 -20.32 -16.23
CA ALA A 665 -17.96 -19.62 -16.05
C ALA A 665 -18.60 -19.78 -14.65
N SER A 666 -17.97 -20.48 -13.71
CA SER A 666 -18.65 -21.05 -12.55
C SER A 666 -19.15 -20.05 -11.50
N VAL A 667 -18.46 -18.93 -11.23
CA VAL A 667 -18.91 -17.95 -10.21
C VAL A 667 -20.12 -17.14 -10.69
N LYS A 668 -20.07 -16.67 -11.95
CA LYS A 668 -21.18 -15.94 -12.59
C LYS A 668 -22.41 -16.86 -12.74
N ARG A 669 -22.19 -18.12 -13.15
CA ARG A 669 -23.24 -19.15 -13.21
C ARG A 669 -23.82 -19.49 -11.85
N ASN A 670 -23.02 -19.66 -10.80
CA ASN A 670 -23.54 -19.90 -9.44
C ASN A 670 -24.35 -18.73 -8.92
N THR A 671 -23.94 -17.51 -9.25
CA THR A 671 -24.69 -16.30 -8.91
C THR A 671 -26.01 -16.27 -9.67
N LEU A 672 -26.01 -16.58 -10.97
CA LEU A 672 -27.21 -16.73 -11.80
C LEU A 672 -28.16 -17.78 -11.21
N ILE A 673 -27.68 -19.00 -10.93
CA ILE A 673 -28.43 -20.09 -10.28
C ILE A 673 -29.09 -19.60 -8.99
N LYS A 674 -28.31 -18.94 -8.11
CA LYS A 674 -28.81 -18.45 -6.83
C LYS A 674 -29.94 -17.43 -6.99
N ILE A 675 -29.84 -16.55 -7.99
CA ILE A 675 -30.85 -15.52 -8.25
C ILE A 675 -32.10 -16.14 -8.89
N VAL A 676 -31.94 -17.04 -9.87
CA VAL A 676 -33.06 -17.76 -10.51
C VAL A 676 -33.82 -18.59 -9.48
N LYS A 677 -33.12 -19.31 -8.59
CA LYS A 677 -33.73 -20.03 -7.47
C LYS A 677 -34.62 -19.15 -6.59
N ALA A 678 -34.23 -17.91 -6.36
CA ALA A 678 -34.97 -16.98 -5.51
C ALA A 678 -36.17 -16.34 -6.22
N ASN A 679 -36.08 -16.09 -7.53
CA ASN A 679 -37.08 -15.30 -8.27
C ASN A 679 -37.97 -16.12 -9.22
N ALA A 680 -37.56 -17.33 -9.59
CA ALA A 680 -38.29 -18.22 -10.49
C ALA A 680 -38.09 -19.69 -10.04
N PRO A 681 -38.67 -20.08 -8.89
CA PRO A 681 -38.47 -21.41 -8.31
C PRO A 681 -38.91 -22.53 -9.24
N ASP A 682 -40.04 -22.43 -9.94
CA ASP A 682 -40.47 -23.51 -10.85
C ASP A 682 -39.59 -23.60 -12.11
N LEU A 683 -39.01 -22.48 -12.59
CA LEU A 683 -37.99 -22.53 -13.66
C LEU A 683 -36.71 -23.19 -13.13
N TYR A 684 -36.36 -22.94 -11.88
CA TYR A 684 -35.28 -23.62 -11.20
C TYR A 684 -35.60 -25.11 -11.02
N GLU A 685 -36.80 -25.50 -10.60
CA GLU A 685 -37.22 -26.91 -10.44
C GLU A 685 -37.26 -27.66 -11.77
N GLU A 686 -37.80 -27.07 -12.85
CA GLU A 686 -37.77 -27.65 -14.21
C GLU A 686 -36.32 -27.97 -14.66
N ILE A 687 -35.37 -27.14 -14.27
CA ILE A 687 -33.94 -27.31 -14.58
C ILE A 687 -33.27 -28.27 -13.58
N MET A 688 -33.69 -28.27 -12.32
CA MET A 688 -33.07 -29.01 -11.21
C MET A 688 -33.64 -30.41 -10.99
N ASP A 689 -34.82 -30.75 -11.51
CA ASP A 689 -35.32 -32.13 -11.57
C ASP A 689 -34.39 -33.02 -12.43
N LYS A 690 -33.53 -32.40 -13.25
CA LYS A 690 -32.43 -33.05 -13.98
C LYS A 690 -31.07 -32.97 -13.27
N ILE A 691 -30.95 -32.27 -12.15
CA ILE A 691 -29.68 -31.99 -11.43
C ILE A 691 -29.80 -32.42 -9.96
N VAL A 692 -29.18 -33.55 -9.60
CA VAL A 692 -29.14 -34.08 -8.22
C VAL A 692 -28.64 -33.00 -7.23
N ASN A 693 -29.47 -32.67 -6.24
CA ASN A 693 -29.22 -31.57 -5.31
C ASN A 693 -28.38 -32.03 -4.10
N ILE A 694 -27.06 -32.05 -4.28
CA ILE A 694 -26.11 -32.36 -3.19
C ILE A 694 -25.98 -31.22 -2.17
N ARG A 695 -25.70 -31.56 -0.90
CA ARG A 695 -25.43 -30.56 0.14
C ARG A 695 -24.11 -29.85 -0.13
N SER A 696 -24.03 -28.57 0.21
CA SER A 696 -22.84 -27.77 -0.09
C SER A 696 -21.61 -28.27 0.68
N ILE A 697 -20.53 -28.50 -0.06
CA ILE A 697 -19.20 -28.81 0.50
C ILE A 697 -18.59 -27.54 1.13
N GLU A 698 -18.82 -26.37 0.52
CA GLU A 698 -18.18 -25.11 0.90
C GLU A 698 -18.68 -24.56 2.24
N SER A 699 -19.97 -24.68 2.52
CA SER A 699 -20.56 -24.30 3.81
C SER A 699 -20.24 -25.30 4.93
N GLY A 700 -19.70 -26.48 4.60
CA GLY A 700 -19.43 -27.58 5.54
C GLY A 700 -20.63 -28.49 5.81
N GLU A 701 -21.78 -28.25 5.16
CA GLU A 701 -22.98 -29.08 5.30
C GLU A 701 -22.74 -30.52 4.86
N ALA A 702 -21.96 -30.75 3.80
CA ALA A 702 -21.61 -32.11 3.36
C ALA A 702 -20.82 -32.89 4.44
N ILE A 703 -19.91 -32.23 5.17
CA ILE A 703 -19.17 -32.86 6.28
C ILE A 703 -20.10 -33.14 7.47
N ALA A 704 -21.03 -32.23 7.75
CA ALA A 704 -22.04 -32.45 8.80
C ALA A 704 -22.96 -33.64 8.44
N LEU A 705 -23.36 -33.74 7.17
CA LEU A 705 -24.13 -34.87 6.66
C LEU A 705 -23.34 -36.18 6.74
N LEU A 706 -22.05 -36.17 6.34
CA LEU A 706 -21.18 -37.35 6.41
C LEU A 706 -21.12 -37.94 7.83
N LYS A 707 -21.08 -37.08 8.85
CA LYS A 707 -21.08 -37.50 10.26
C LYS A 707 -22.43 -37.98 10.77
N LYS A 708 -23.54 -37.41 10.26
CA LYS A 708 -24.89 -37.70 10.72
C LYS A 708 -25.48 -38.93 10.04
N ASP A 709 -25.31 -39.02 8.72
CA ASP A 709 -25.90 -40.05 7.86
C ASP A 709 -25.05 -40.19 6.58
N TYR A 710 -24.01 -41.02 6.67
CA TYR A 710 -23.05 -41.21 5.57
C TYR A 710 -23.67 -41.89 4.34
N ARG A 711 -24.77 -42.64 4.50
CA ARG A 711 -25.43 -43.38 3.41
C ARG A 711 -25.92 -42.42 2.32
N LYS A 712 -26.49 -41.28 2.70
CA LYS A 712 -26.92 -40.25 1.74
C LYS A 712 -25.81 -39.70 0.85
N ILE A 713 -24.57 -39.73 1.34
CA ILE A 713 -23.39 -39.36 0.56
C ILE A 713 -22.90 -40.55 -0.27
N LEU A 714 -22.95 -41.76 0.28
CA LEU A 714 -22.62 -42.99 -0.44
C LEU A 714 -23.58 -43.25 -1.62
N ASP A 715 -24.86 -42.89 -1.50
CA ASP A 715 -25.87 -43.08 -2.54
C ASP A 715 -25.69 -42.09 -3.71
N ASN A 716 -25.20 -40.88 -3.42
CA ASN A 716 -24.96 -39.80 -4.40
C ASN A 716 -23.46 -39.48 -4.55
N TRP A 717 -22.63 -40.52 -4.42
CA TRP A 717 -21.19 -40.35 -4.25
C TRP A 717 -20.52 -39.72 -5.48
N SER A 718 -21.01 -40.02 -6.69
CA SER A 718 -20.52 -39.49 -7.97
C SER A 718 -20.64 -37.97 -8.08
N GLU A 719 -21.74 -37.42 -7.58
CA GLU A 719 -22.05 -36.00 -7.61
C GLU A 719 -21.22 -35.24 -6.58
N TYR A 720 -21.09 -35.80 -5.38
CA TYR A 720 -20.19 -35.25 -4.36
C TYR A 720 -18.73 -35.29 -4.81
N LEU A 721 -18.30 -36.34 -5.54
CA LEU A 721 -16.97 -36.41 -6.13
C LEU A 721 -16.76 -35.33 -7.19
N THR A 722 -17.72 -35.14 -8.09
CA THR A 722 -17.66 -34.13 -9.15
C THR A 722 -17.57 -32.70 -8.60
N GLU A 723 -18.40 -32.37 -7.60
CA GLU A 723 -18.33 -31.06 -6.94
C GLU A 723 -17.03 -30.91 -6.13
N ALA A 724 -16.56 -31.97 -5.46
CA ALA A 724 -15.30 -31.93 -4.73
C ALA A 724 -14.09 -31.70 -5.66
N ARG A 725 -14.04 -32.37 -6.82
CA ARG A 725 -13.01 -32.19 -7.86
C ARG A 725 -12.93 -30.73 -8.32
N LYS A 726 -14.07 -30.15 -8.71
CA LYS A 726 -14.19 -28.75 -9.13
C LYS A 726 -13.70 -27.78 -8.04
N LYS A 727 -14.15 -27.99 -6.80
CA LYS A 727 -13.77 -27.12 -5.67
C LYS A 727 -12.29 -27.30 -5.30
N LEU A 728 -11.72 -28.49 -5.44
CA LEU A 728 -10.30 -28.75 -5.21
C LEU A 728 -9.41 -28.11 -6.28
N TYR A 729 -9.83 -28.16 -7.55
CA TYR A 729 -9.14 -27.47 -8.65
C TYR A 729 -9.05 -25.95 -8.38
N LEU A 730 -10.10 -25.35 -7.82
CA LEU A 730 -10.13 -23.96 -7.37
C LEU A 730 -9.44 -23.71 -6.00
N GLY A 731 -8.79 -24.71 -5.40
CA GLY A 731 -8.05 -24.58 -4.15
C GLY A 731 -8.90 -24.47 -2.87
N ASN A 732 -10.16 -24.92 -2.89
CA ASN A 732 -11.08 -24.81 -1.76
C ASN A 732 -10.67 -25.70 -0.57
N LYS A 733 -10.45 -25.08 0.60
CA LYS A 733 -10.05 -25.77 1.84
C LYS A 733 -11.14 -26.69 2.42
N ALA A 734 -12.42 -26.39 2.22
CA ALA A 734 -13.52 -27.22 2.73
C ALA A 734 -13.62 -28.54 1.95
N ALA A 735 -13.45 -28.50 0.62
CA ALA A 735 -13.39 -29.70 -0.21
C ALA A 735 -12.25 -30.64 0.19
N LYS A 736 -11.06 -30.09 0.47
CA LYS A 736 -9.95 -30.86 1.03
C LYS A 736 -10.32 -31.57 2.33
N ARG A 737 -10.95 -30.86 3.27
CA ARG A 737 -11.38 -31.44 4.56
C ARG A 737 -12.44 -32.53 4.37
N PHE A 738 -13.34 -32.35 3.41
CA PHE A 738 -14.37 -33.33 3.08
C PHE A 738 -13.75 -34.64 2.57
N ILE A 739 -12.91 -34.58 1.52
CA ILE A 739 -12.24 -35.77 0.97
C ILE A 739 -11.37 -36.48 2.02
N VAL A 740 -10.61 -35.75 2.84
CA VAL A 740 -9.80 -36.40 3.90
C VAL A 740 -10.68 -37.09 4.95
N ALA A 741 -11.87 -36.54 5.25
CA ALA A 741 -12.79 -37.15 6.20
C ALA A 741 -13.40 -38.46 5.69
N THR A 742 -13.59 -38.62 4.37
CA THR A 742 -14.19 -39.84 3.80
C THR A 742 -13.33 -41.09 3.99
N LYS A 743 -12.00 -40.96 4.20
CA LYS A 743 -11.07 -42.08 4.47
C LYS A 743 -11.59 -43.08 5.52
N TRP A 744 -12.29 -42.57 6.54
CA TRP A 744 -12.77 -43.34 7.68
C TRP A 744 -14.19 -43.87 7.54
N TYR A 745 -14.81 -43.73 6.37
CA TYR A 745 -16.15 -44.22 6.09
C TYR A 745 -16.08 -45.39 5.10
N GLN A 746 -16.98 -46.36 5.25
CA GLN A 746 -17.01 -47.55 4.42
C GLN A 746 -17.35 -47.19 2.95
N ASP A 747 -16.66 -47.83 2.02
CA ASP A 747 -16.83 -47.80 0.55
C ASP A 747 -16.60 -46.45 -0.17
N ILE A 748 -16.95 -45.31 0.42
CA ILE A 748 -16.81 -43.97 -0.19
C ILE A 748 -15.39 -43.70 -0.73
N PRO A 749 -14.30 -43.87 0.06
CA PRO A 749 -12.96 -43.54 -0.43
C PRO A 749 -12.48 -44.49 -1.52
N VAL A 750 -12.93 -45.76 -1.50
CA VAL A 750 -12.59 -46.76 -2.53
C VAL A 750 -13.26 -46.37 -3.86
N LYS A 751 -14.56 -46.08 -3.84
CA LYS A 751 -15.30 -45.59 -5.02
C LYS A 751 -14.69 -44.31 -5.61
N PHE A 752 -14.24 -43.38 -4.76
CA PHE A 752 -13.57 -42.16 -5.22
C PHE A 752 -12.24 -42.46 -5.91
N ILE A 753 -11.45 -43.39 -5.38
CA ILE A 753 -10.19 -43.82 -6.00
C ILE A 753 -10.49 -44.48 -7.34
N ASP A 754 -11.37 -45.48 -7.38
CA ASP A 754 -11.69 -46.24 -8.59
C ASP A 754 -12.15 -45.32 -9.73
N LYS A 755 -13.03 -44.37 -9.41
CA LYS A 755 -13.54 -43.40 -10.38
C LYS A 755 -12.46 -42.43 -10.85
N CYS A 756 -11.63 -41.89 -9.94
CA CYS A 756 -10.54 -41.00 -10.33
C CYS A 756 -9.40 -41.71 -11.07
N MET A 757 -9.18 -43.01 -10.82
CA MET A 757 -8.24 -43.83 -11.58
C MET A 757 -8.76 -44.13 -12.99
N ALA A 758 -10.07 -44.29 -13.17
CA ALA A 758 -10.68 -44.41 -14.49
C ALA A 758 -10.71 -43.07 -15.26
N GLU A 759 -10.79 -41.94 -14.54
CA GLU A 759 -10.95 -40.59 -15.08
C GLU A 759 -9.74 -39.68 -14.75
N LEU A 760 -8.52 -40.14 -15.03
CA LEU A 760 -7.29 -39.40 -14.68
C LEU A 760 -7.20 -38.02 -15.36
N TYR A 761 -7.77 -37.89 -16.56
CA TYR A 761 -7.76 -36.65 -17.35
C TYR A 761 -8.77 -35.59 -16.86
N GLU A 762 -9.71 -35.96 -15.99
CA GLU A 762 -10.68 -35.02 -15.43
C GLU A 762 -10.03 -34.08 -14.40
N GLU A 763 -10.40 -32.80 -14.46
CA GLU A 763 -9.83 -31.79 -13.57
C GLU A 763 -10.07 -32.14 -12.10
N GLY A 764 -8.98 -32.14 -11.31
CA GLY A 764 -9.06 -32.44 -9.88
C GLY A 764 -8.98 -33.92 -9.51
N SER A 765 -8.98 -34.86 -10.47
CA SER A 765 -8.81 -36.31 -10.19
C SER A 765 -7.50 -36.60 -9.46
N PHE A 766 -6.35 -36.10 -9.95
CA PHE A 766 -5.07 -36.22 -9.25
C PHE A 766 -5.08 -35.61 -7.85
N SER A 767 -5.85 -34.53 -7.62
CA SER A 767 -5.95 -33.91 -6.29
C SER A 767 -6.74 -34.78 -5.30
N VAL A 768 -7.77 -35.49 -5.75
CA VAL A 768 -8.51 -36.46 -4.93
C VAL A 768 -7.62 -37.66 -4.62
N LEU A 769 -6.96 -38.23 -5.63
CA LEU A 769 -6.01 -39.34 -5.46
C LEU A 769 -4.88 -38.97 -4.49
N ALA A 770 -4.28 -37.78 -4.63
CA ALA A 770 -3.25 -37.30 -3.74
C ALA A 770 -3.72 -37.12 -2.28
N LEU A 771 -5.00 -36.80 -2.06
CA LEU A 771 -5.56 -36.71 -0.70
C LEU A 771 -5.83 -38.08 -0.09
N LEU A 772 -6.13 -39.09 -0.92
CA LEU A 772 -6.53 -40.41 -0.47
C LEU A 772 -5.34 -41.37 -0.31
N LEU A 773 -4.42 -41.39 -1.28
CA LEU A 773 -3.28 -42.31 -1.38
C LEU A 773 -2.02 -41.82 -0.66
N GLU A 774 -1.12 -42.74 -0.33
CA GLU A 774 0.23 -42.47 0.16
C GLU A 774 1.21 -42.13 -0.95
N GLY A 775 2.32 -41.45 -0.62
CA GLY A 775 3.39 -41.09 -1.55
C GLY A 775 3.84 -42.23 -2.45
N HIS A 776 4.32 -43.33 -1.88
CA HIS A 776 4.83 -44.47 -2.66
C HIS A 776 3.79 -45.12 -3.60
N VAL A 777 2.49 -45.06 -3.26
CA VAL A 777 1.41 -45.56 -4.14
C VAL A 777 1.14 -44.55 -5.25
N PHE A 778 1.06 -43.27 -4.90
CA PHE A 778 0.86 -42.20 -5.87
C PHE A 778 2.01 -42.09 -6.87
N GLU A 779 3.25 -42.33 -6.43
CA GLU A 779 4.45 -42.40 -7.28
C GLU A 779 4.28 -43.40 -8.43
N LYS A 780 3.78 -44.61 -8.14
CA LYS A 780 3.52 -45.64 -9.16
C LYS A 780 2.54 -45.16 -10.23
N ILE A 781 1.55 -44.34 -9.85
CA ILE A 781 0.52 -43.80 -10.76
C ILE A 781 1.11 -42.73 -11.68
N ILE A 782 2.06 -41.92 -11.19
CA ILE A 782 2.55 -40.75 -11.91
C ILE A 782 3.83 -41.01 -12.73
N ILE A 783 4.55 -42.11 -12.47
CA ILE A 783 5.75 -42.49 -13.22
C ILE A 783 5.54 -42.46 -14.75
N PRO A 784 4.43 -42.99 -15.30
CA PRO A 784 4.17 -42.94 -16.75
C PRO A 784 4.04 -41.52 -17.33
N TYR A 785 3.79 -40.50 -16.49
CA TYR A 785 3.54 -39.12 -16.89
C TYR A 785 4.75 -38.20 -16.62
N ILE A 786 5.91 -38.78 -16.30
CA ILE A 786 7.14 -38.01 -16.12
C ILE A 786 7.57 -37.43 -17.49
N PRO A 787 7.91 -36.13 -17.57
CA PRO A 787 8.41 -35.54 -18.80
C PRO A 787 9.67 -36.25 -19.33
N ILE A 788 9.56 -36.80 -20.54
CA ILE A 788 10.66 -37.48 -21.24
C ILE A 788 11.67 -36.44 -21.77
N ASN A 789 11.17 -35.39 -22.43
CA ASN A 789 11.98 -34.30 -22.97
C ASN A 789 12.07 -33.12 -21.98
N ASN A 790 13.23 -32.47 -21.95
CA ASN A 790 13.43 -31.31 -21.07
C ASN A 790 12.68 -30.05 -21.55
N LYS A 791 12.38 -29.95 -22.85
CA LYS A 791 11.62 -28.85 -23.46
C LYS A 791 10.23 -29.31 -23.88
N ILE A 792 9.26 -28.40 -23.80
CA ILE A 792 7.91 -28.64 -24.33
C ILE A 792 7.97 -28.65 -25.85
N ASP A 793 7.66 -29.79 -26.48
CA ASP A 793 7.50 -29.87 -27.93
C ASP A 793 6.14 -29.28 -28.31
N LEU A 794 6.16 -28.02 -28.76
CA LEU A 794 4.95 -27.29 -29.16
C LEU A 794 4.25 -27.89 -30.39
N ASN A 795 4.91 -28.78 -31.14
CA ASN A 795 4.38 -29.36 -32.37
C ASN A 795 3.73 -30.74 -32.16
N ALA A 796 3.83 -31.33 -30.96
CA ALA A 796 3.17 -32.60 -30.66
C ALA A 796 1.66 -32.41 -30.46
N ASN A 797 0.84 -33.26 -31.07
CA ASN A 797 -0.63 -33.19 -31.02
C ASN A 797 -1.19 -33.16 -29.57
N ASP A 798 -0.48 -33.78 -28.62
CA ASP A 798 -0.88 -33.88 -27.21
C ASP A 798 -0.11 -32.94 -26.26
N ALA A 799 0.71 -32.01 -26.78
CA ALA A 799 1.60 -31.16 -25.98
C ALA A 799 0.85 -30.41 -24.87
N LYS A 800 -0.31 -29.83 -25.19
CA LYS A 800 -1.16 -29.09 -24.25
C LYS A 800 -1.73 -30.00 -23.16
N ILE A 801 -2.17 -31.20 -23.54
CA ILE A 801 -2.76 -32.19 -22.62
C ILE A 801 -1.69 -32.69 -21.66
N ASN A 802 -0.52 -33.08 -22.18
CA ASN A 802 0.62 -33.56 -21.38
C ASN A 802 1.13 -32.48 -20.40
N TYR A 803 1.17 -31.22 -20.83
CA TYR A 803 1.53 -30.11 -19.95
C TYR A 803 0.53 -29.91 -18.81
N GLU A 804 -0.78 -29.89 -19.09
CA GLU A 804 -1.81 -29.73 -18.06
C GLU A 804 -1.90 -30.92 -17.10
N ILE A 805 -1.66 -32.15 -17.58
CA ILE A 805 -1.52 -33.34 -16.72
C ILE A 805 -0.33 -33.18 -15.78
N THR A 806 0.85 -32.86 -16.33
CA THR A 806 2.08 -32.67 -15.55
C THR A 806 1.90 -31.60 -14.48
N LYS A 807 1.32 -30.46 -14.85
CA LYS A 807 0.97 -29.36 -13.94
C LYS A 807 -0.03 -29.80 -12.86
N SER A 808 -1.03 -30.59 -13.22
CA SER A 808 -2.03 -31.13 -12.28
C SER A 808 -1.41 -32.09 -11.27
N ILE A 809 -0.51 -32.97 -11.72
CA ILE A 809 0.27 -33.88 -10.88
C ILE A 809 1.12 -33.09 -9.89
N ILE A 810 1.92 -32.13 -10.38
CA ILE A 810 2.81 -31.31 -9.55
C ILE A 810 2.01 -30.55 -8.49
N LYS A 811 0.85 -29.99 -8.85
CA LYS A 811 -0.04 -29.32 -7.88
C LYS A 811 -0.62 -30.30 -6.86
N ALA A 812 -1.00 -31.50 -7.27
CA ALA A 812 -1.59 -32.51 -6.40
C ALA A 812 -0.60 -33.04 -5.35
N MET A 813 0.69 -33.15 -5.69
CA MET A 813 1.75 -33.60 -4.77
C MET A 813 1.80 -32.83 -3.44
N LYS A 814 1.37 -31.56 -3.43
CA LYS A 814 1.27 -30.71 -2.21
C LYS A 814 0.31 -31.28 -1.15
N TYR A 815 -0.56 -32.21 -1.51
CA TYR A 815 -1.61 -32.75 -0.66
C TYR A 815 -1.32 -34.13 -0.07
N ILE A 816 -0.29 -34.80 -0.59
CA ILE A 816 0.04 -36.20 -0.28
C ILE A 816 0.61 -36.32 1.13
N ASN A 817 0.21 -37.38 1.84
CA ASN A 817 0.73 -37.70 3.17
C ASN A 817 0.63 -39.21 3.45
N PRO A 818 1.75 -39.91 3.74
CA PRO A 818 3.14 -39.43 3.73
C PRO A 818 3.56 -38.91 2.35
N VAL A 819 4.43 -37.91 2.29
CA VAL A 819 4.79 -37.21 1.03
C VAL A 819 5.51 -38.14 0.04
N VAL A 820 5.55 -37.73 -1.23
CA VAL A 820 6.35 -38.40 -2.27
C VAL A 820 7.85 -38.25 -2.00
N SER A 821 8.62 -39.23 -2.46
CA SER A 821 10.07 -39.24 -2.41
C SER A 821 10.65 -38.06 -3.19
N PHE A 822 11.75 -37.51 -2.68
CA PHE A 822 12.45 -36.42 -3.33
C PHE A 822 13.04 -36.83 -4.68
N SER A 823 13.44 -38.10 -4.83
CA SER A 823 13.89 -38.66 -6.09
C SER A 823 12.79 -38.61 -7.16
N THR A 824 11.54 -38.99 -6.84
CA THR A 824 10.43 -38.84 -7.80
C THR A 824 10.13 -37.38 -8.10
N LEU A 825 10.15 -36.51 -7.10
CA LEU A 825 9.89 -35.09 -7.29
C LEU A 825 10.97 -34.42 -8.17
N ALA A 826 12.24 -34.85 -8.07
CA ALA A 826 13.33 -34.38 -8.91
C ALA A 826 13.12 -34.68 -10.39
N LEU A 827 12.45 -35.79 -10.72
CA LEU A 827 12.17 -36.16 -12.12
C LEU A 827 11.26 -35.15 -12.84
N PHE A 828 10.47 -34.37 -12.09
CA PHE A 828 9.63 -33.28 -12.61
C PHE A 828 10.35 -31.92 -12.64
N CYS A 829 11.56 -31.83 -12.10
CA CYS A 829 12.34 -30.60 -11.99
C CYS A 829 13.27 -30.39 -13.20
N LYS A 830 12.73 -30.53 -14.42
CA LYS A 830 13.48 -30.38 -15.69
C LYS A 830 13.06 -29.10 -16.43
N ASP A 831 14.04 -28.27 -16.79
CA ASP A 831 13.95 -27.04 -17.60
C ASP A 831 12.58 -26.32 -17.56
N ASP A 832 11.73 -26.50 -18.58
CA ASP A 832 10.45 -25.76 -18.73
C ASP A 832 9.42 -26.05 -17.62
N TYR A 833 9.53 -27.20 -16.95
CA TYR A 833 8.61 -27.61 -15.88
C TYR A 833 9.09 -27.18 -14.49
N ALA A 834 10.35 -26.73 -14.37
CA ALA A 834 11.00 -26.48 -13.09
C ALA A 834 10.37 -25.32 -12.30
N LEU A 835 9.78 -24.34 -12.98
CA LEU A 835 9.03 -23.25 -12.33
C LEU A 835 7.70 -23.74 -11.72
N LEU A 836 7.10 -24.81 -12.26
CA LEU A 836 5.84 -25.35 -11.73
C LEU A 836 6.06 -26.09 -10.40
N THR A 837 7.25 -26.64 -10.18
CA THR A 837 7.56 -27.47 -9.01
C THR A 837 7.91 -26.65 -7.78
N GLU A 838 8.38 -25.41 -7.92
CA GLU A 838 8.90 -24.55 -6.82
C GLU A 838 8.04 -24.60 -5.54
N ASP A 839 6.77 -24.23 -5.64
CA ASP A 839 5.82 -24.25 -4.52
C ASP A 839 5.63 -25.66 -3.93
N THR A 840 5.65 -26.68 -4.78
CA THR A 840 5.47 -28.07 -4.38
C THR A 840 6.66 -28.56 -3.58
N ILE A 841 7.89 -28.27 -4.04
CA ILE A 841 9.11 -28.65 -3.31
C ILE A 841 9.10 -28.00 -1.94
N PHE A 842 8.82 -26.70 -1.85
CA PHE A 842 8.75 -26.01 -0.56
C PHE A 842 7.67 -26.60 0.35
N LYS A 843 6.55 -27.05 -0.21
CA LYS A 843 5.48 -27.63 0.58
C LYS A 843 5.84 -29.00 1.12
N VAL A 844 6.45 -29.85 0.28
CA VAL A 844 6.94 -31.18 0.66
C VAL A 844 8.07 -31.06 1.70
N ALA A 845 9.04 -30.18 1.46
CA ALA A 845 10.17 -29.91 2.36
C ALA A 845 9.74 -29.48 3.78
N GLN A 846 8.55 -28.89 3.95
CA GLN A 846 8.03 -28.56 5.29
C GLN A 846 7.70 -29.79 6.13
N TYR A 847 7.45 -30.94 5.50
CA TYR A 847 6.93 -32.14 6.14
C TYR A 847 7.96 -33.27 6.24
N VAL A 848 9.08 -33.18 5.53
CA VAL A 848 10.20 -34.11 5.62
C VAL A 848 11.22 -33.63 6.67
N PRO A 849 11.88 -34.53 7.42
CA PRO A 849 12.99 -34.22 8.32
C PRO A 849 14.05 -33.35 7.66
N ALA A 850 14.52 -32.35 8.41
CA ALA A 850 15.38 -31.31 7.87
C ALA A 850 16.66 -31.83 7.20
N TYR A 851 17.32 -32.84 7.80
CA TYR A 851 18.55 -33.40 7.25
C TYR A 851 18.36 -34.01 5.85
N LYS A 852 17.26 -34.75 5.62
CA LYS A 852 16.92 -35.31 4.29
C LYS A 852 16.67 -34.21 3.26
N VAL A 853 16.09 -33.09 3.67
CA VAL A 853 15.87 -31.93 2.77
C VAL A 853 17.19 -31.26 2.42
N LEU A 854 18.13 -31.18 3.37
CA LEU A 854 19.46 -30.62 3.12
C LEU A 854 20.27 -31.51 2.18
N GLU A 855 20.25 -32.83 2.38
CA GLU A 855 20.84 -33.81 1.45
C GLU A 855 20.27 -33.64 0.04
N PHE A 856 18.94 -33.60 -0.08
CA PHE A 856 18.28 -33.37 -1.37
C PHE A 856 18.64 -32.02 -2.00
N ALA A 857 18.69 -30.94 -1.22
CA ALA A 857 19.05 -29.63 -1.74
C ALA A 857 20.50 -29.63 -2.27
N GLN A 858 21.41 -30.38 -1.65
CA GLN A 858 22.80 -30.49 -2.10
C GLN A 858 22.92 -31.11 -3.51
N GLU A 859 22.05 -32.06 -3.86
CA GLU A 859 22.03 -32.67 -5.19
C GLU A 859 21.79 -31.64 -6.31
N PHE A 860 20.97 -30.62 -6.04
CA PHE A 860 20.63 -29.58 -7.02
C PHE A 860 21.63 -28.43 -7.14
N ILE A 861 22.66 -28.38 -6.31
CA ILE A 861 23.62 -27.28 -6.34
C ILE A 861 24.39 -27.26 -7.66
N ASN A 862 24.67 -28.41 -8.26
CA ASN A 862 25.42 -28.52 -9.50
C ASN A 862 24.53 -28.54 -10.75
N CYS A 863 23.22 -28.31 -10.60
CA CYS A 863 22.26 -28.30 -11.70
C CYS A 863 22.13 -26.92 -12.37
N SER A 864 21.14 -26.77 -13.26
CA SER A 864 20.83 -25.51 -13.95
C SER A 864 20.55 -24.35 -12.97
N THR A 865 20.75 -23.11 -13.42
CA THR A 865 20.60 -21.90 -12.58
C THR A 865 19.26 -21.83 -11.81
N PRO A 866 18.09 -22.14 -12.40
CA PRO A 866 16.83 -22.16 -11.66
C PRO A 866 16.81 -23.19 -10.50
N MET A 867 17.35 -24.38 -10.73
CA MET A 867 17.44 -25.45 -9.72
C MET A 867 18.45 -25.14 -8.63
N LYS A 868 19.58 -24.55 -9.01
CA LYS A 868 20.55 -24.03 -8.06
C LYS A 868 19.91 -22.96 -7.16
N LYS A 869 19.21 -21.96 -7.71
CA LYS A 869 18.49 -20.95 -6.90
C LYS A 869 17.46 -21.59 -5.95
N GLN A 870 16.75 -22.61 -6.43
CA GLN A 870 15.77 -23.33 -5.63
C GLN A 870 16.41 -24.08 -4.46
N SER A 871 17.56 -24.72 -4.68
CA SER A 871 18.37 -25.35 -3.64
C SER A 871 18.75 -24.36 -2.53
N PHE A 872 19.26 -23.19 -2.89
CA PHE A 872 19.66 -22.17 -1.92
C PHE A 872 18.48 -21.71 -1.06
N ARG A 873 17.32 -21.47 -1.66
CA ARG A 873 16.09 -21.12 -0.93
C ARG A 873 15.59 -22.23 -0.01
N LEU A 874 15.77 -23.50 -0.38
CA LEU A 874 15.43 -24.63 0.49
C LEU A 874 16.36 -24.68 1.70
N ILE A 875 17.67 -24.54 1.48
CA ILE A 875 18.68 -24.51 2.54
C ILE A 875 18.40 -23.35 3.50
N GLU A 876 18.15 -22.14 3.00
CA GLU A 876 17.79 -20.97 3.81
C GLU A 876 16.67 -21.25 4.83
N ARG A 877 15.69 -22.03 4.40
CA ARG A 877 14.45 -22.28 5.14
C ARG A 877 14.56 -23.41 6.15
N VAL A 878 15.47 -24.36 5.93
CA VAL A 878 15.54 -25.62 6.68
C VAL A 878 16.79 -25.71 7.56
N ALA A 879 17.91 -25.16 7.09
CA ALA A 879 19.17 -25.15 7.81
C ALA A 879 19.08 -24.32 9.10
N THR A 880 19.87 -24.71 10.09
CA THR A 880 20.18 -23.84 11.22
C THR A 880 20.96 -22.61 10.74
N LYS A 881 20.98 -21.53 11.54
CA LYS A 881 21.72 -20.31 11.19
C LYS A 881 23.23 -20.56 11.03
N THR A 882 23.79 -21.47 11.83
CA THR A 882 25.19 -21.88 11.71
C THR A 882 25.46 -22.64 10.42
N GLU A 883 24.64 -23.64 10.08
CA GLU A 883 24.76 -24.38 8.82
C GLU A 883 24.60 -23.46 7.60
N LEU A 884 23.60 -22.56 7.63
CA LEU A 884 23.36 -21.59 6.57
C LEU A 884 24.54 -20.64 6.39
N ARG A 885 25.11 -20.11 7.49
CA ARG A 885 26.27 -19.22 7.44
C ARG A 885 27.48 -19.91 6.80
N ASN A 886 27.78 -21.14 7.22
CA ASN A 886 28.90 -21.91 6.66
C ASN A 886 28.66 -22.18 5.17
N PHE A 887 27.46 -22.62 4.81
CA PHE A 887 27.07 -22.85 3.43
C PHE A 887 27.22 -21.59 2.56
N LEU A 888 26.73 -20.43 3.02
CA LEU A 888 26.83 -19.17 2.28
C LEU A 888 28.28 -18.71 2.15
N LYS A 889 29.09 -18.87 3.19
CA LYS A 889 30.53 -18.55 3.17
C LYS A 889 31.27 -19.35 2.10
N ASP A 890 31.01 -20.66 2.03
CA ASP A 890 31.66 -21.54 1.06
C ASP A 890 31.19 -21.23 -0.38
N ARG A 891 29.89 -20.95 -0.55
CA ARG A 891 29.31 -20.68 -1.88
C ARG A 891 29.62 -19.30 -2.42
N LEU A 892 29.79 -18.29 -1.57
CA LEU A 892 30.19 -16.95 -1.99
C LEU A 892 31.50 -16.97 -2.79
N LYS A 893 32.45 -17.84 -2.40
CA LYS A 893 33.76 -17.98 -3.05
C LYS A 893 33.76 -18.82 -4.33
N LEU A 894 32.83 -19.78 -4.43
CA LEU A 894 32.80 -20.77 -5.50
C LEU A 894 31.84 -20.41 -6.64
N GLU A 895 30.84 -19.57 -6.39
CA GLU A 895 29.79 -19.29 -7.36
C GLU A 895 30.21 -18.22 -8.38
N THR A 896 30.14 -18.56 -9.66
CA THR A 896 30.46 -17.65 -10.76
C THR A 896 29.21 -17.06 -11.42
N ASN A 897 28.03 -17.68 -11.29
CA ASN A 897 26.83 -17.17 -11.94
C ASN A 897 26.32 -15.90 -11.25
N HIS A 898 26.32 -14.78 -11.99
CA HIS A 898 25.90 -13.47 -11.51
C HIS A 898 24.56 -13.48 -10.75
N SER A 899 23.55 -14.09 -11.35
CA SER A 899 22.20 -14.10 -10.78
C SER A 899 22.06 -14.94 -9.51
N VAL A 900 22.97 -15.89 -9.29
CA VAL A 900 23.05 -16.70 -8.06
C VAL A 900 23.88 -15.98 -7.01
N ARG A 901 24.98 -15.30 -7.40
CA ARG A 901 25.75 -14.44 -6.50
C ARG A 901 24.88 -13.35 -5.86
N LEU A 902 24.01 -12.71 -6.64
CA LEU A 902 23.04 -11.73 -6.11
C LEU A 902 22.08 -12.36 -5.08
N LEU A 903 21.61 -13.59 -5.33
CA LEU A 903 20.78 -14.33 -4.36
C LEU A 903 21.56 -14.61 -3.07
N ILE A 904 22.81 -15.06 -3.17
CA ILE A 904 23.70 -15.30 -2.04
C ILE A 904 23.89 -14.01 -1.22
N ALA A 905 24.22 -12.90 -1.88
CA ALA A 905 24.40 -11.60 -1.24
C ALA A 905 23.13 -11.17 -0.49
N LYS A 906 21.96 -11.33 -1.12
CA LYS A 906 20.66 -11.06 -0.47
C LYS A 906 20.41 -11.93 0.75
N MET A 907 20.78 -13.22 0.69
CA MET A 907 20.66 -14.13 1.84
C MET A 907 21.61 -13.74 2.97
N ILE A 908 22.85 -13.34 2.67
CA ILE A 908 23.83 -12.87 3.65
C ILE A 908 23.33 -11.58 4.33
N PHE A 909 22.89 -10.61 3.56
CA PHE A 909 22.34 -9.35 4.09
C PHE A 909 21.11 -9.57 4.96
N ASN A 910 20.18 -10.43 4.54
CA ASN A 910 19.03 -10.80 5.37
C ASN A 910 19.43 -11.55 6.64
N LEU A 911 20.47 -12.39 6.59
CA LEU A 911 20.98 -13.09 7.77
C LEU A 911 21.60 -12.11 8.77
N PHE A 912 22.42 -11.16 8.28
CA PHE A 912 23.06 -10.14 9.12
C PHE A 912 22.04 -9.17 9.73
N THR A 913 21.15 -8.61 8.92
CA THR A 913 20.12 -7.67 9.41
C THR A 913 19.13 -8.29 10.40
N LYS A 914 18.85 -9.60 10.29
CA LYS A 914 17.96 -10.30 11.24
C LYS A 914 18.67 -10.82 12.48
N LEU A 915 19.98 -11.06 12.42
CA LEU A 915 20.78 -11.61 13.53
C LEU A 915 22.17 -10.96 13.53
N PRO A 916 22.27 -9.69 13.95
CA PRO A 916 23.55 -8.99 13.99
C PRO A 916 24.45 -9.62 15.07
N ASN A 917 25.62 -10.09 14.66
CA ASN A 917 26.69 -10.59 15.54
C ASN A 917 28.02 -10.60 14.78
N VAL A 918 29.12 -10.78 15.52
CA VAL A 918 30.48 -10.74 14.97
C VAL A 918 30.69 -11.73 13.82
N HIS A 919 30.10 -12.93 13.88
CA HIS A 919 30.27 -13.94 12.83
C HIS A 919 29.50 -13.59 11.55
N ASN A 920 28.30 -13.04 11.69
CA ASN A 920 27.49 -12.62 10.54
C ASN A 920 28.01 -11.32 9.94
N TRP A 921 28.57 -10.40 10.76
CA TRP A 921 29.29 -9.23 10.28
C TRP A 921 30.49 -9.64 9.41
N LYS A 922 31.35 -10.55 9.88
CA LYS A 922 32.49 -11.04 9.07
C LYS A 922 32.06 -11.65 7.73
N LEU A 923 30.91 -12.34 7.69
CA LEU A 923 30.37 -12.85 6.42
C LEU A 923 29.83 -11.72 5.53
N MET A 924 29.21 -10.70 6.12
CA MET A 924 28.73 -9.52 5.40
C MET A 924 29.90 -8.70 4.82
N GLU A 925 30.94 -8.46 5.62
CA GLU A 925 32.19 -7.80 5.21
C GLU A 925 32.81 -8.53 4.01
N MET A 926 33.01 -9.84 4.10
CA MET A 926 33.44 -10.66 2.96
C MET A 926 32.51 -10.54 1.74
N CYS A 927 31.20 -10.40 1.95
CA CYS A 927 30.24 -10.24 0.87
C CYS A 927 30.29 -8.85 0.22
N ILE A 928 30.60 -7.80 0.98
CA ILE A 928 30.82 -6.45 0.46
C ILE A 928 32.12 -6.43 -0.36
N ASP A 929 33.19 -7.05 0.15
CA ASP A 929 34.47 -7.14 -0.57
C ASP A 929 34.32 -7.86 -1.92
N GLU A 930 33.56 -8.95 -1.94
CA GLU A 930 33.29 -9.76 -3.14
C GLU A 930 32.20 -9.17 -4.04
N LEU A 931 31.55 -8.07 -3.65
CA LEU A 931 30.43 -7.48 -4.39
C LEU A 931 30.87 -7.08 -5.80
N SER A 932 30.30 -7.71 -6.83
CA SER A 932 30.35 -7.14 -8.17
C SER A 932 29.39 -5.94 -8.23
N ILE A 933 29.83 -4.83 -8.83
CA ILE A 933 28.98 -3.64 -9.05
C ILE A 933 27.86 -3.99 -10.04
N ASP A 934 26.76 -4.51 -9.49
CA ASP A 934 25.45 -4.57 -10.10
C ASP A 934 24.57 -3.58 -9.35
N GLN A 935 23.91 -2.72 -10.11
CA GLN A 935 22.96 -1.73 -9.62
C GLN A 935 22.00 -2.31 -8.56
N GLN A 936 21.51 -3.54 -8.76
CA GLN A 936 20.58 -4.17 -7.81
C GLN A 936 21.23 -4.54 -6.46
N ALA A 937 22.51 -4.93 -6.47
CA ALA A 937 23.22 -5.30 -5.26
C ALA A 937 23.54 -4.06 -4.41
N ILE A 938 23.94 -2.98 -5.08
CA ILE A 938 24.30 -1.71 -4.46
C ILE A 938 23.08 -1.01 -3.87
N GLU A 939 21.98 -0.92 -4.62
CA GLU A 939 20.70 -0.38 -4.12
C GLU A 939 20.17 -1.16 -2.90
N MET A 940 20.42 -2.48 -2.84
CA MET A 940 20.03 -3.28 -1.68
C MET A 940 20.92 -2.98 -0.45
N PHE A 941 22.21 -2.72 -0.65
CA PHE A 941 23.17 -2.51 0.43
C PHE A 941 23.21 -1.07 0.96
N SER A 942 22.59 -0.10 0.25
CA SER A 942 22.43 1.28 0.73
C SER A 942 21.30 1.49 1.76
N ASP A 943 20.50 0.46 2.08
CA ASP A 943 19.42 0.54 3.09
C ASP A 943 19.97 0.49 4.53
N PHE A 944 20.64 1.57 4.93
CA PHE A 944 21.31 1.70 6.23
C PHE A 944 20.34 1.63 7.42
N ALA A 945 19.07 1.95 7.22
CA ALA A 945 18.04 1.89 8.26
C ALA A 945 17.80 0.46 8.79
N ARG A 946 18.18 -0.57 8.01
CA ARG A 946 18.07 -1.98 8.40
C ARG A 946 19.28 -2.51 9.19
N ILE A 947 20.37 -1.75 9.26
CA ILE A 947 21.60 -2.16 9.93
C ILE A 947 21.49 -1.90 11.43
N ASP A 948 22.05 -2.81 12.22
CA ASP A 948 22.13 -2.64 13.67
C ASP A 948 23.05 -1.46 14.01
N PRO A 949 22.65 -0.54 14.91
CA PRO A 949 23.45 0.63 15.27
C PRO A 949 24.89 0.33 15.66
N ASN A 950 25.15 -0.81 16.29
CA ASN A 950 26.49 -1.19 16.75
C ASN A 950 27.45 -1.51 15.59
N TYR A 951 26.92 -1.90 14.43
CA TYR A 951 27.71 -2.25 13.25
C TYR A 951 27.62 -1.19 12.14
N LEU A 952 26.74 -0.20 12.29
CA LEU A 952 26.43 0.79 11.26
C LEU A 952 27.66 1.59 10.78
N PRO A 953 28.54 2.11 11.67
CA PRO A 953 29.74 2.82 11.21
C PRO A 953 30.68 1.94 10.39
N MET A 954 30.93 0.70 10.84
CA MET A 954 31.77 -0.26 10.13
C MET A 954 31.17 -0.64 8.78
N TYR A 955 29.84 -0.81 8.72
CA TYR A 955 29.10 -1.14 7.51
C TYR A 955 29.23 -0.04 6.46
N ILE A 956 28.98 1.22 6.85
CA ILE A 956 29.07 2.37 5.93
C ILE A 956 30.50 2.54 5.44
N ASP A 957 31.50 2.39 6.31
CA ASP A 957 32.90 2.51 5.90
C ASP A 957 33.29 1.42 4.88
N ALA A 958 32.93 0.16 5.14
CA ALA A 958 33.19 -0.95 4.22
C ALA A 958 32.48 -0.73 2.86
N TYR A 959 31.22 -0.33 2.89
CA TYR A 959 30.43 -0.05 1.68
C TYR A 959 31.02 1.11 0.86
N MET A 960 31.40 2.21 1.51
CA MET A 960 32.05 3.36 0.88
C MET A 960 33.40 2.98 0.27
N ASN A 961 34.24 2.26 1.02
CA ASN A 961 35.55 1.81 0.54
C ASN A 961 35.41 0.89 -0.69
N LYS A 962 34.38 0.04 -0.72
CA LYS A 962 34.10 -0.85 -1.86
C LYS A 962 33.66 -0.10 -3.12
N ILE A 963 32.75 0.87 -2.99
CA ILE A 963 32.38 1.73 -4.13
C ILE A 963 33.64 2.36 -4.72
N GLU A 964 34.53 2.83 -3.85
CA GLU A 964 35.74 3.56 -4.25
C GLU A 964 36.83 2.70 -4.86
N SER A 965 37.08 1.49 -4.34
CA SER A 965 38.10 0.60 -4.93
C SER A 965 37.79 0.29 -6.39
N GLU A 966 36.51 0.09 -6.71
CA GLU A 966 36.08 -0.32 -8.05
C GLU A 966 36.19 0.81 -9.09
N PHE A 967 36.05 2.08 -8.69
CA PHE A 967 36.21 3.22 -9.61
C PHE A 967 37.66 3.72 -9.74
N ASN A 968 38.55 3.31 -8.84
CA ASN A 968 39.99 3.59 -8.94
C ASN A 968 40.74 2.51 -9.75
N ASP A 969 40.13 1.34 -9.97
CA ASP A 969 40.69 0.31 -10.84
C ASP A 969 40.49 0.66 -12.33
N ASN A 970 41.60 0.90 -13.02
CA ASN A 970 41.67 1.21 -14.45
C ASN A 970 41.14 0.08 -15.37
N GLU A 971 40.87 -1.10 -14.81
CA GLU A 971 40.30 -2.26 -15.52
C GLU A 971 38.76 -2.35 -15.39
N SER A 972 38.11 -1.46 -14.64
CA SER A 972 36.65 -1.47 -14.47
C SER A 972 35.93 -0.92 -15.72
N ASN A 973 34.97 -1.70 -16.26
CA ASN A 973 34.09 -1.28 -17.36
C ASN A 973 32.94 -0.34 -16.91
N LEU A 974 33.04 0.25 -15.71
CA LEU A 974 31.96 1.02 -15.10
C LEU A 974 32.01 2.46 -15.58
N ASP A 975 30.85 2.99 -15.97
CA ASP A 975 30.76 4.37 -16.45
C ASP A 975 30.72 5.38 -15.29
N PHE A 976 31.09 6.62 -15.61
CA PHE A 976 31.07 7.72 -14.65
C PHE A 976 29.67 7.97 -14.07
N SER A 977 28.61 7.72 -14.85
CA SER A 977 27.21 7.83 -14.42
C SER A 977 26.89 6.91 -13.24
N SER A 978 27.38 5.66 -13.28
CA SER A 978 27.19 4.69 -12.20
C SER A 978 27.85 5.17 -10.90
N ARG A 979 29.06 5.75 -10.97
CA ARG A 979 29.74 6.33 -9.80
C ARG A 979 28.90 7.39 -9.13
N VAL A 980 28.40 8.35 -9.93
CA VAL A 980 27.55 9.44 -9.44
C VAL A 980 26.32 8.88 -8.74
N LYS A 981 25.62 7.95 -9.39
CA LYS A 981 24.43 7.33 -8.82
C LYS A 981 24.69 6.67 -7.46
N TYR A 982 25.77 5.90 -7.32
CA TYR A 982 26.03 5.15 -6.09
C TYR A 982 26.46 6.02 -4.91
N ILE A 983 27.22 7.07 -5.18
CA ILE A 983 27.57 8.06 -4.15
C ILE A 983 26.33 8.84 -3.73
N LEU A 984 25.46 9.24 -4.67
CA LEU A 984 24.18 9.87 -4.32
C LEU A 984 23.31 8.95 -3.45
N LEU A 985 23.21 7.66 -3.79
CA LEU A 985 22.50 6.68 -2.95
C LEU A 985 23.11 6.55 -1.55
N LEU A 986 24.43 6.64 -1.40
CA LEU A 986 25.06 6.66 -0.09
C LEU A 986 24.62 7.89 0.71
N ILE A 987 24.69 9.08 0.12
CA ILE A 987 24.39 10.35 0.79
C ILE A 987 22.90 10.49 1.10
N ASP A 988 22.01 10.13 0.17
CA ASP A 988 20.56 10.24 0.33
C ASP A 988 20.01 9.35 1.45
N ASN A 989 20.70 8.25 1.77
CA ASN A 989 20.33 7.37 2.87
C ASN A 989 20.91 7.80 4.22
N LEU A 990 21.69 8.88 4.30
CA LEU A 990 22.15 9.47 5.56
C LEU A 990 21.14 10.52 6.04
N ASP A 991 20.43 10.22 7.13
CA ASP A 991 19.54 11.17 7.80
C ASP A 991 20.09 11.60 9.18
N LEU A 992 19.38 12.53 9.84
CA LEU A 992 19.75 13.00 11.19
C LEU A 992 19.93 11.87 12.21
N ARG A 993 19.13 10.80 12.08
CA ARG A 993 19.15 9.68 13.03
C ARG A 993 20.39 8.84 12.84
N ILE A 994 20.74 8.54 11.59
CA ILE A 994 21.95 7.82 11.23
C ILE A 994 23.18 8.64 11.61
N MET A 995 23.18 9.95 11.34
CA MET A 995 24.29 10.84 11.68
C MET A 995 24.66 10.84 13.16
N ASN A 996 23.67 10.78 14.05
CA ASN A 996 23.91 10.70 15.49
C ASN A 996 24.57 9.38 15.94
N LEU A 997 24.60 8.36 15.08
CA LEU A 997 25.22 7.06 15.34
C LEU A 997 26.61 6.92 14.69
N LEU A 998 27.01 7.85 13.82
CA LEU A 998 28.31 7.79 13.14
C LEU A 998 29.40 8.44 13.99
N SER A 999 30.63 7.95 13.84
CA SER A 999 31.80 8.64 14.40
C SER A 999 32.09 9.93 13.64
N GLU A 1000 32.66 10.93 14.32
CA GLU A 1000 33.12 12.17 13.67
C GLU A 1000 34.15 11.89 12.58
N GLU A 1001 35.01 10.90 12.78
CA GLU A 1001 36.01 10.46 11.81
C GLU A 1001 35.37 10.02 10.49
N LEU A 1002 34.30 9.22 10.54
CA LEU A 1002 33.61 8.74 9.34
C LEU A 1002 32.87 9.88 8.64
N CYS A 1003 32.22 10.77 9.41
CA CYS A 1003 31.55 11.94 8.85
C CYS A 1003 32.54 12.86 8.13
N GLU A 1004 33.68 13.15 8.76
CA GLU A 1004 34.76 13.92 8.17
C GLU A 1004 35.31 13.27 6.91
N LYS A 1005 35.50 11.93 6.92
CA LYS A 1005 35.94 11.17 5.75
C LYS A 1005 35.00 11.35 4.56
N ILE A 1006 33.68 11.25 4.76
CA ILE A 1006 32.67 11.47 3.72
C ILE A 1006 32.73 12.89 3.19
N VAL A 1007 32.72 13.89 4.09
CA VAL A 1007 32.71 15.30 3.74
C VAL A 1007 33.98 15.66 2.98
N ARG A 1008 35.17 15.36 3.52
CA ARG A 1008 36.44 15.69 2.84
C ARG A 1008 36.57 15.08 1.47
N LYS A 1009 36.03 13.87 1.28
CA LYS A 1009 36.18 13.12 0.04
C LYS A 1009 35.26 13.60 -1.07
N TYR A 1010 34.00 13.94 -0.76
CA TYR A 1010 32.97 14.20 -1.78
C TYR A 1010 32.43 15.63 -1.81
N PHE A 1011 32.86 16.51 -0.91
CA PHE A 1011 32.38 17.91 -0.88
C PHE A 1011 32.71 18.68 -2.17
N PHE A 1012 33.82 18.34 -2.82
CA PHE A 1012 34.20 18.88 -4.13
C PHE A 1012 34.68 17.76 -5.06
N ASP A 1013 33.81 17.45 -6.03
CA ASP A 1013 34.09 16.54 -7.13
C ASP A 1013 34.07 17.34 -8.44
N PRO A 1014 35.22 17.64 -9.07
CA PRO A 1014 35.28 18.51 -10.25
C PRO A 1014 34.60 17.89 -11.47
N ASP A 1015 34.49 16.57 -11.54
CA ASP A 1015 33.86 15.85 -12.65
C ASP A 1015 32.33 15.73 -12.45
N SER A 1016 31.82 15.77 -11.20
CA SER A 1016 30.38 15.71 -10.89
C SER A 1016 29.90 16.78 -9.88
N MET A 1017 29.13 17.73 -10.39
CA MET A 1017 28.49 18.75 -9.55
C MET A 1017 27.30 18.19 -8.74
N GLU A 1018 26.72 17.08 -9.19
CA GLU A 1018 25.60 16.43 -8.50
C GLU A 1018 26.05 15.84 -7.15
N ILE A 1019 27.20 15.15 -7.15
CA ILE A 1019 27.84 14.65 -5.92
C ILE A 1019 28.16 15.81 -4.98
N SER A 1020 28.86 16.82 -5.52
CA SER A 1020 29.27 18.00 -4.76
C SER A 1020 28.07 18.67 -4.08
N ARG A 1021 26.97 18.89 -4.83
CA ARG A 1021 25.73 19.47 -4.32
C ARG A 1021 25.10 18.62 -3.20
N ALA A 1022 24.98 17.32 -3.40
CA ALA A 1022 24.37 16.43 -2.41
C ALA A 1022 25.17 16.45 -1.09
N VAL A 1023 26.49 16.37 -1.18
CA VAL A 1023 27.38 16.35 0.00
C VAL A 1023 27.45 17.72 0.67
N GLN A 1024 27.40 18.82 -0.08
CA GLN A 1024 27.30 20.17 0.48
C GLN A 1024 26.00 20.35 1.26
N ASN A 1025 24.86 19.94 0.69
CA ASN A 1025 23.57 19.97 1.37
C ASN A 1025 23.59 19.11 2.64
N PHE A 1026 24.14 17.91 2.57
CA PHE A 1026 24.39 17.05 3.74
C PHE A 1026 25.27 17.78 4.78
N SER A 1027 26.35 18.42 4.34
CA SER A 1027 27.31 19.11 5.20
C SER A 1027 26.69 20.32 5.91
N ILE A 1028 25.83 21.06 5.24
CA ILE A 1028 25.13 22.21 5.81
C ILE A 1028 24.05 21.71 6.79
N ARG A 1029 23.13 20.87 6.30
CA ARG A 1029 21.89 20.53 7.01
C ARG A 1029 22.10 19.55 8.15
N LEU A 1030 22.92 18.53 7.94
CA LEU A 1030 23.08 17.41 8.87
C LEU A 1030 24.39 17.48 9.67
N TYR A 1031 25.47 18.01 9.08
CA TYR A 1031 26.78 18.08 9.75
C TYR A 1031 26.99 19.39 10.51
N LEU A 1032 26.78 20.56 9.90
CA LEU A 1032 27.05 21.86 10.52
C LEU A 1032 25.90 22.36 11.40
N LEU A 1033 24.68 22.47 10.87
CA LEU A 1033 23.58 23.11 11.60
C LEU A 1033 23.09 22.30 12.82
N GLN A 1034 23.47 21.03 12.92
CA GLN A 1034 23.07 20.08 13.97
C GLN A 1034 24.24 19.68 14.87
N SER A 1035 25.32 20.47 14.85
CA SER A 1035 26.61 20.12 15.46
C SER A 1035 26.68 20.27 16.98
N GLY A 1036 25.73 20.97 17.62
CA GLY A 1036 25.70 21.14 19.08
C GLY A 1036 27.02 21.69 19.65
N GLU A 1037 27.71 20.86 20.43
CA GLU A 1037 29.03 21.13 21.03
C GLU A 1037 30.20 20.97 20.03
N ASN A 1038 30.03 20.15 18.98
CA ASN A 1038 31.06 19.86 17.98
C ASN A 1038 31.14 20.94 16.88
N LEU A 1039 30.39 22.05 16.98
CA LEU A 1039 30.35 23.09 15.94
C LEU A 1039 31.76 23.58 15.58
N GLU A 1040 32.58 23.89 16.57
CA GLU A 1040 33.92 24.47 16.34
C GLU A 1040 34.78 23.53 15.48
N TYR A 1041 34.79 22.24 15.82
CA TYR A 1041 35.52 21.22 15.08
C TYR A 1041 35.00 21.08 13.65
N ARG A 1042 33.69 20.85 13.49
CA ARG A 1042 33.06 20.62 12.18
C ARG A 1042 33.17 21.84 11.27
N LEU A 1043 33.05 23.05 11.83
CA LEU A 1043 33.24 24.30 11.10
C LEU A 1043 34.68 24.45 10.62
N ASN A 1044 35.67 24.09 11.45
CA ASN A 1044 37.08 24.09 11.04
C ASN A 1044 37.37 23.10 9.91
N VAL A 1045 36.74 21.92 9.91
CA VAL A 1045 36.84 20.94 8.81
C VAL A 1045 36.34 21.56 7.50
N ILE A 1046 35.13 22.14 7.50
CA ILE A 1046 34.55 22.76 6.30
C ILE A 1046 35.40 23.95 5.82
N ILE A 1047 35.87 24.79 6.74
CA ILE A 1047 36.74 25.93 6.41
C ILE A 1047 38.03 25.47 5.71
N GLN A 1048 38.65 24.39 6.20
CA GLN A 1048 39.85 23.84 5.54
C GLN A 1048 39.56 23.34 4.13
N ILE A 1049 38.41 22.70 3.92
CA ILE A 1049 37.99 22.23 2.60
C ILE A 1049 37.77 23.41 1.65
N LEU A 1050 37.03 24.43 2.08
CA LEU A 1050 36.78 25.64 1.29
C LEU A 1050 38.09 26.36 0.92
N LYS A 1051 39.01 26.51 1.87
CA LYS A 1051 40.35 27.08 1.61
C LYS A 1051 41.10 26.32 0.52
N ASN A 1052 41.02 24.99 0.52
CA ASN A 1052 41.67 24.18 -0.51
C ASN A 1052 41.01 24.33 -1.88
N ILE A 1053 39.68 24.44 -1.95
CA ILE A 1053 38.95 24.67 -3.21
C ILE A 1053 39.27 26.05 -3.78
N MET A 1054 39.31 27.08 -2.93
CA MET A 1054 39.61 28.47 -3.33
C MET A 1054 41.03 28.64 -3.92
N LYS A 1055 41.98 27.74 -3.63
CA LYS A 1055 43.31 27.77 -4.30
C LYS A 1055 43.22 27.57 -5.81
N ASN A 1056 42.20 26.86 -6.29
CA ASN A 1056 41.97 26.57 -7.70
C ASN A 1056 40.86 27.47 -8.29
N PHE A 1057 40.53 28.58 -7.62
CA PHE A 1057 39.54 29.53 -8.11
C PHE A 1057 39.96 30.13 -9.46
N ASN A 1058 39.00 30.36 -10.36
CA ASN A 1058 39.22 30.76 -11.76
C ASN A 1058 40.06 29.77 -12.59
N THR A 1059 40.25 28.53 -12.13
CA THR A 1059 40.89 27.48 -12.94
C THR A 1059 39.81 26.72 -13.74
N PRO A 1060 39.90 26.68 -15.08
CA PRO A 1060 38.92 25.96 -15.90
C PRO A 1060 39.10 24.45 -15.76
N HIS A 1061 38.00 23.71 -15.91
CA HIS A 1061 38.01 22.26 -15.88
C HIS A 1061 38.82 21.69 -17.06
N PRO A 1062 39.71 20.69 -16.85
CA PRO A 1062 40.61 20.17 -17.90
C PRO A 1062 39.89 19.72 -19.18
N LYS A 1063 38.70 19.12 -19.02
CA LYS A 1063 37.85 18.65 -20.15
C LYS A 1063 36.77 19.65 -20.60
N LYS A 1064 36.53 20.73 -19.85
CA LYS A 1064 35.43 21.68 -20.07
C LYS A 1064 35.95 23.10 -19.90
N PRO A 1065 36.62 23.70 -20.91
CA PRO A 1065 37.41 24.93 -20.74
C PRO A 1065 36.59 26.17 -20.37
N ARG A 1066 35.27 26.15 -20.58
CA ARG A 1066 34.34 27.23 -20.19
C ARG A 1066 33.69 27.01 -18.83
N PHE A 1067 34.03 25.93 -18.12
CA PHE A 1067 33.44 25.57 -16.85
C PHE A 1067 34.47 25.68 -15.73
N TYR A 1068 34.15 26.46 -14.69
CA TYR A 1068 35.03 26.72 -13.55
C TYR A 1068 34.45 26.04 -12.31
N ALA A 1069 34.86 24.79 -12.08
CA ALA A 1069 34.27 23.94 -11.04
C ALA A 1069 34.40 24.55 -9.63
N ALA A 1070 35.56 25.13 -9.31
CA ALA A 1070 35.80 25.78 -8.01
C ALA A 1070 34.86 26.98 -7.79
N ASN A 1071 34.71 27.85 -8.80
CA ASN A 1071 33.82 29.01 -8.72
C ASN A 1071 32.37 28.58 -8.47
N TYR A 1072 31.87 27.66 -9.29
CA TYR A 1072 30.52 27.14 -9.18
C TYR A 1072 30.25 26.50 -7.81
N THR A 1073 31.19 25.68 -7.32
CA THR A 1073 31.08 24.98 -6.03
C THR A 1073 31.03 25.97 -4.86
N ILE A 1074 31.89 26.99 -4.87
CA ILE A 1074 31.90 28.02 -3.83
C ILE A 1074 30.57 28.79 -3.85
N GLN A 1075 30.19 29.35 -5.00
CA GLN A 1075 28.96 30.12 -5.12
C GLN A 1075 27.74 29.31 -4.67
N GLN A 1076 27.65 28.06 -5.11
CA GLN A 1076 26.55 27.19 -4.76
C GLN A 1076 26.50 26.87 -3.26
N PHE A 1077 27.62 26.46 -2.66
CA PHE A 1077 27.68 26.12 -1.23
C PHE A 1077 27.17 27.28 -0.36
N PHE A 1078 27.62 28.49 -0.65
CA PHE A 1078 27.25 29.67 0.12
C PHE A 1078 25.76 30.03 -0.06
N ASN A 1079 25.23 29.94 -1.28
CA ASN A 1079 23.81 30.16 -1.54
C ASN A 1079 22.94 29.14 -0.79
N ASP A 1080 23.25 27.84 -0.93
CA ASP A 1080 22.53 26.77 -0.24
C ASP A 1080 22.62 26.92 1.29
N MET A 1081 23.79 27.35 1.81
CA MET A 1081 23.99 27.63 3.24
C MET A 1081 23.12 28.76 3.75
N LEU A 1082 23.07 29.90 3.05
CA LEU A 1082 22.28 31.06 3.46
C LEU A 1082 20.77 30.76 3.43
N LEU A 1083 20.31 29.99 2.44
CA LEU A 1083 18.92 29.51 2.36
C LEU A 1083 18.57 28.62 3.56
N GLU A 1084 19.39 27.62 3.89
CA GLU A 1084 19.13 26.72 5.02
C GLU A 1084 19.21 27.45 6.38
N ILE A 1085 20.12 28.43 6.52
CA ILE A 1085 20.21 29.28 7.72
C ILE A 1085 18.95 30.15 7.88
N SER A 1086 18.34 30.60 6.78
CA SER A 1086 17.11 31.41 6.84
C SER A 1086 15.91 30.61 7.33
N CYS A 1087 15.90 29.31 7.06
CA CYS A 1087 14.76 28.44 7.35
C CYS A 1087 14.76 27.83 8.76
N ASN A 1088 15.93 27.70 9.41
CA ASN A 1088 16.11 26.99 10.68
C ASN A 1088 16.33 27.93 11.87
N ASP A 1089 15.79 27.68 13.06
CA ASP A 1089 16.02 28.51 14.26
C ASP A 1089 17.26 28.08 15.06
N ASN A 1090 18.46 28.34 14.53
CA ASN A 1090 19.72 28.10 15.24
C ASN A 1090 20.23 29.41 15.90
N ASN A 1091 20.70 29.35 17.14
CA ASN A 1091 21.24 30.52 17.86
C ASN A 1091 22.69 30.89 17.43
N LYS A 1092 23.36 30.02 16.67
CA LYS A 1092 24.76 30.19 16.24
C LYS A 1092 24.92 30.64 14.78
N LYS A 1093 23.85 31.13 14.13
CA LYS A 1093 23.87 31.56 12.72
C LYS A 1093 24.88 32.68 12.47
N LEU A 1094 24.90 33.68 13.35
CA LEU A 1094 25.78 34.84 13.21
C LEU A 1094 27.25 34.40 13.24
N GLU A 1095 27.62 33.53 14.18
CA GLU A 1095 28.97 32.96 14.30
C GLU A 1095 29.41 32.24 13.03
N ILE A 1096 28.53 31.40 12.45
CA ILE A 1096 28.81 30.68 11.19
C ILE A 1096 29.04 31.69 10.05
N VAL A 1097 28.13 32.66 9.87
CA VAL A 1097 28.22 33.65 8.80
C VAL A 1097 29.49 34.50 8.94
N GLU A 1098 29.84 34.95 10.15
CA GLU A 1098 31.04 35.74 10.39
C GLU A 1098 32.33 34.98 10.08
N ARG A 1099 32.43 33.71 10.50
CA ARG A 1099 33.61 32.89 10.20
C ARG A 1099 33.72 32.57 8.72
N MET A 1100 32.61 32.28 8.06
CA MET A 1100 32.58 32.02 6.62
C MET A 1100 32.95 33.28 5.81
N LEU A 1101 32.46 34.46 6.21
CA LEU A 1101 32.86 35.75 5.62
C LEU A 1101 34.36 36.02 5.82
N LYS A 1102 34.90 35.78 7.03
CA LYS A 1102 36.34 35.92 7.30
C LYS A 1102 37.18 35.00 6.42
N VAL A 1103 36.72 33.77 6.20
CA VAL A 1103 37.41 32.80 5.34
C VAL A 1103 37.38 33.26 3.89
N LEU A 1104 36.23 33.71 3.38
CA LEU A 1104 36.14 34.26 2.03
C LEU A 1104 37.15 35.42 1.83
N ASN A 1105 37.11 36.42 2.71
CA ASN A 1105 37.96 37.62 2.61
C ASN A 1105 39.47 37.32 2.75
N SER A 1106 39.82 36.24 3.46
CA SER A 1106 41.22 35.85 3.62
C SER A 1106 41.81 35.09 2.42
N ASN A 1107 40.98 34.60 1.50
CA ASN A 1107 41.43 33.77 0.37
C ASN A 1107 41.04 34.34 -1.00
N LEU A 1108 39.97 35.13 -1.08
CA LEU A 1108 39.47 35.74 -2.31
C LEU A 1108 39.26 37.24 -2.10
N SER A 1109 39.54 38.02 -3.14
CA SER A 1109 39.22 39.44 -3.19
C SER A 1109 37.73 39.65 -3.43
N SER A 1110 37.17 40.77 -2.96
CA SER A 1110 35.75 41.13 -3.13
C SER A 1110 35.27 41.05 -4.58
N TRP A 1111 36.12 41.37 -5.56
CA TRP A 1111 35.80 41.30 -7.00
C TRP A 1111 35.99 39.93 -7.65
N GLN A 1112 36.63 38.97 -7.00
CA GLN A 1112 36.78 37.62 -7.56
C GLN A 1112 35.48 36.81 -7.44
N GLU A 1113 34.71 37.03 -6.38
CA GLU A 1113 33.41 36.38 -6.14
C GLU A 1113 32.42 37.38 -5.50
N PRO A 1114 31.95 38.38 -6.28
CA PRO A 1114 31.21 39.52 -5.74
C PRO A 1114 29.85 39.11 -5.15
N THR A 1115 29.11 38.22 -5.81
CA THR A 1115 27.78 37.79 -5.36
C THR A 1115 27.81 37.19 -3.96
N THR A 1116 28.72 36.25 -3.72
CA THR A 1116 28.85 35.61 -2.40
C THR A 1116 29.32 36.61 -1.33
N TYR A 1117 30.27 37.49 -1.68
CA TYR A 1117 30.76 38.54 -0.79
C TYR A 1117 29.63 39.48 -0.35
N LEU A 1118 28.84 39.96 -1.31
CA LEU A 1118 27.69 40.84 -1.08
C LEU A 1118 26.62 40.13 -0.23
N SER A 1119 26.20 38.93 -0.63
CA SER A 1119 25.19 38.15 0.08
C SER A 1119 25.57 37.88 1.54
N LEU A 1120 26.81 37.48 1.83
CA LEU A 1120 27.25 37.25 3.22
C LEU A 1120 27.25 38.53 4.07
N ASN A 1121 27.72 39.65 3.51
CA ASN A 1121 27.74 40.93 4.22
C ASN A 1121 26.32 41.42 4.52
N LEU A 1122 25.41 41.32 3.56
CA LEU A 1122 24.01 41.70 3.75
C LEU A 1122 23.31 40.73 4.72
N TYR A 1123 23.60 39.43 4.65
CA TYR A 1123 23.03 38.43 5.55
C TYR A 1123 23.47 38.64 7.00
N LYS A 1124 24.72 39.05 7.21
CA LYS A 1124 25.22 39.42 8.53
C LYS A 1124 24.40 40.57 9.13
N GLU A 1125 24.14 41.62 8.34
CA GLU A 1125 23.33 42.75 8.81
C GLU A 1125 21.87 42.35 9.07
N TYR A 1126 21.33 41.40 8.29
CA TYR A 1126 20.01 40.83 8.53
C TYR A 1126 19.95 40.13 9.89
N LEU A 1127 20.92 39.28 10.22
CA LEU A 1127 20.94 38.55 11.50
C LEU A 1127 21.10 39.47 12.72
N LEU A 1128 21.61 40.69 12.54
CA LEU A 1128 21.75 41.71 13.57
C LEU A 1128 20.54 42.65 13.67
N ALA A 1129 19.60 42.57 12.74
CA ALA A 1129 18.46 43.46 12.66
C ALA A 1129 17.28 42.94 13.50
N ASN A 1130 16.61 43.85 14.21
CA ASN A 1130 15.41 43.53 14.99
C ASN A 1130 14.11 43.63 14.20
N SER A 1131 14.14 44.28 13.03
CA SER A 1131 12.98 44.48 12.16
C SER A 1131 13.43 44.75 10.72
N PRO A 1132 12.55 44.64 9.71
CA PRO A 1132 12.91 44.96 8.34
C PRO A 1132 13.38 46.40 8.11
N SER A 1133 12.82 47.37 8.85
CA SER A 1133 13.27 48.76 8.76
C SER A 1133 14.66 48.96 9.38
N ASP A 1134 14.92 48.29 10.52
CA ASP A 1134 16.26 48.26 11.13
C ASP A 1134 17.28 47.58 10.22
N PHE A 1135 16.88 46.52 9.52
CA PHE A 1135 17.69 45.88 8.48
C PHE A 1135 18.04 46.86 7.35
N GLY A 1136 17.07 47.63 6.85
CA GLY A 1136 17.31 48.68 5.86
C GLY A 1136 18.32 49.74 6.32
N VAL A 1137 18.21 50.21 7.57
CA VAL A 1137 19.18 51.15 8.17
C VAL A 1137 20.60 50.57 8.20
N ARG A 1138 20.73 49.31 8.64
CA ARG A 1138 22.00 48.60 8.69
C ARG A 1138 22.61 48.38 7.31
N CYS A 1139 21.80 47.97 6.34
CA CYS A 1139 22.21 47.86 4.94
C CYS A 1139 22.74 49.19 4.42
N ALA A 1140 22.03 50.30 4.65
CA ALA A 1140 22.48 51.61 4.17
C ALA A 1140 23.86 52.01 4.73
N LYS A 1141 24.15 51.71 6.00
CA LYS A 1141 25.49 51.91 6.57
C LYS A 1141 26.52 51.00 5.90
N ARG A 1142 26.21 49.71 5.80
CA ARG A 1142 27.15 48.71 5.29
C ARG A 1142 27.46 48.87 3.80
N ILE A 1143 26.50 49.33 3.00
CA ILE A 1143 26.69 49.58 1.57
C ILE A 1143 27.81 50.59 1.31
N TYR A 1144 27.99 51.60 2.17
CA TYR A 1144 29.09 52.55 2.00
C TYR A 1144 30.46 51.86 2.05
N ASP A 1145 30.66 50.97 3.02
CA ASP A 1145 31.90 50.20 3.18
C ASP A 1145 32.10 49.26 2.00
N ILE A 1146 31.04 48.52 1.62
CA ILE A 1146 31.06 47.60 0.47
C ILE A 1146 31.47 48.35 -0.79
N MET A 1147 30.90 49.54 -1.04
CA MET A 1147 31.28 50.34 -2.21
C MET A 1147 32.75 50.76 -2.15
N GLY A 1148 33.32 50.99 -0.97
CA GLY A 1148 34.75 51.19 -0.77
C GLY A 1148 35.59 50.01 -1.26
N ASP A 1149 35.17 48.77 -0.99
CA ASP A 1149 35.86 47.54 -1.40
C ASP A 1149 35.86 47.30 -2.92
N PHE A 1150 34.96 47.97 -3.65
CA PHE A 1150 34.84 47.92 -5.11
C PHE A 1150 35.28 49.22 -5.79
N SER A 1151 36.17 49.99 -5.15
CA SER A 1151 36.67 51.27 -5.69
C SER A 1151 35.56 52.25 -6.07
N ARG A 1152 34.42 52.18 -5.39
CA ARG A 1152 33.23 53.01 -5.60
C ARG A 1152 32.59 52.88 -7.00
N SER A 1153 32.76 51.74 -7.67
CA SER A 1153 32.13 51.49 -8.98
C SER A 1153 30.61 51.37 -8.89
N GLU A 1154 29.89 52.27 -9.58
CA GLU A 1154 28.42 52.26 -9.62
C GLU A 1154 27.82 51.01 -10.27
N SER A 1155 28.60 50.25 -11.04
CA SER A 1155 28.15 48.97 -11.64
C SER A 1155 27.74 47.93 -10.59
N ILE A 1156 28.30 48.00 -9.37
CA ILE A 1156 28.02 47.08 -8.26
C ILE A 1156 26.65 47.34 -7.62
N ILE A 1157 26.09 48.54 -7.79
CA ILE A 1157 24.78 48.90 -7.24
C ILE A 1157 23.70 47.93 -7.74
N ASN A 1158 23.77 47.50 -9.01
CA ASN A 1158 22.85 46.52 -9.57
C ASN A 1158 22.98 45.14 -8.90
N GLU A 1159 24.20 44.69 -8.60
CA GLU A 1159 24.42 43.41 -7.92
C GLU A 1159 23.97 43.45 -6.45
N ILE A 1160 24.21 44.56 -5.74
CA ILE A 1160 23.68 44.77 -4.38
C ILE A 1160 22.15 44.72 -4.40
N THR A 1161 21.53 45.40 -5.38
CA THR A 1161 20.07 45.41 -5.56
C THR A 1161 19.55 43.99 -5.77
N LYS A 1162 20.17 43.24 -6.69
CA LYS A 1162 19.79 41.85 -6.98
C LYS A 1162 19.92 40.94 -5.76
N CYS A 1163 21.00 41.05 -4.98
CA CYS A 1163 21.12 40.32 -3.72
C CYS A 1163 19.97 40.67 -2.77
N LEU A 1164 19.59 41.95 -2.64
CA LEU A 1164 18.47 42.33 -1.78
C LEU A 1164 17.10 41.85 -2.32
N GLU A 1165 16.90 41.81 -3.64
CA GLU A 1165 15.73 41.21 -4.26
C GLU A 1165 15.64 39.71 -3.94
N ASP A 1166 16.73 38.98 -4.11
CA ASP A 1166 16.80 37.55 -3.74
C ASP A 1166 16.45 37.35 -2.25
N PHE A 1167 16.86 38.26 -1.35
CA PHE A 1167 16.49 38.20 0.07
C PHE A 1167 14.98 38.41 0.30
N ILE A 1168 14.36 39.34 -0.43
CA ILE A 1168 12.93 39.66 -0.33
C ILE A 1168 12.11 38.48 -0.86
N ASP A 1169 12.49 37.91 -1.99
CA ASP A 1169 11.79 36.80 -2.65
C ASP A 1169 11.87 35.50 -1.86
N ASN A 1170 12.99 35.27 -1.16
CA ASN A 1170 13.19 34.09 -0.29
C ASN A 1170 12.42 34.15 1.05
N LYS A 1171 11.56 35.17 1.28
CA LYS A 1171 10.64 35.27 2.43
C LYS A 1171 11.32 35.12 3.80
N ILE A 1172 12.47 35.75 3.95
CA ILE A 1172 13.28 35.70 5.17
C ILE A 1172 12.50 36.20 6.40
N TYR A 1173 11.60 37.18 6.21
CA TYR A 1173 10.58 37.56 7.19
C TYR A 1173 9.24 36.89 6.85
N LYS A 1174 9.01 35.68 7.36
CA LYS A 1174 7.81 34.87 7.05
C LYS A 1174 6.47 35.56 7.35
N GLU A 1175 6.46 36.52 8.27
CA GLU A 1175 5.27 37.22 8.74
C GLU A 1175 4.84 38.40 7.83
N ILE A 1176 5.71 38.86 6.92
CA ILE A 1176 5.51 40.09 6.14
C ILE A 1176 5.52 39.75 4.65
N LYS A 1177 4.54 40.26 3.89
CA LYS A 1177 4.45 40.02 2.44
C LYS A 1177 5.55 40.77 1.68
N GLY A 1178 6.00 40.22 0.55
CA GLY A 1178 7.09 40.75 -0.30
C GLY A 1178 7.05 42.27 -0.54
N PRO A 1179 5.93 42.85 -1.03
CA PRO A 1179 5.84 44.29 -1.30
C PRO A 1179 6.00 45.15 -0.03
N GLN A 1180 5.37 44.72 1.07
CA GLN A 1180 5.45 45.42 2.36
C GLN A 1180 6.85 45.30 2.97
N LEU A 1181 7.48 44.14 2.83
CA LEU A 1181 8.85 43.90 3.28
C LEU A 1181 9.83 44.83 2.53
N ARG A 1182 9.69 44.90 1.20
CA ARG A 1182 10.46 45.77 0.32
C ARG A 1182 10.34 47.25 0.72
N ILE A 1183 9.12 47.76 0.89
CA ILE A 1183 8.89 49.15 1.33
C ILE A 1183 9.53 49.42 2.70
N CYS A 1184 9.39 48.51 3.67
CA CYS A 1184 9.99 48.67 5.00
C CYS A 1184 11.52 48.76 4.94
N ILE A 1185 12.16 47.94 4.10
CA ILE A 1185 13.62 47.97 3.90
C ILE A 1185 14.02 49.30 3.27
N ILE A 1186 13.35 49.74 2.20
CA ILE A 1186 13.64 51.02 1.52
C ILE A 1186 13.48 52.20 2.48
N GLU A 1187 12.38 52.28 3.24
CA GLU A 1187 12.20 53.34 4.25
C GLU A 1187 13.31 53.34 5.30
N GLY A 1188 13.80 52.16 5.69
CA GLY A 1188 14.97 52.03 6.55
C GLY A 1188 16.24 52.60 5.92
N MET A 1189 16.48 52.26 4.65
CA MET A 1189 17.66 52.72 3.92
C MET A 1189 17.72 54.23 3.76
N LEU A 1190 16.57 54.88 3.53
CA LEU A 1190 16.49 56.33 3.32
C LEU A 1190 16.66 57.18 4.59
N LYS A 1191 16.68 56.56 5.78
CA LYS A 1191 16.96 57.27 7.05
C LYS A 1191 18.42 57.68 7.17
N GLU A 1192 19.31 56.88 6.60
CA GLU A 1192 20.74 57.16 6.54
C GLU A 1192 20.97 57.92 5.24
N ASP A 1193 21.38 59.19 5.30
CA ASP A 1193 21.54 60.04 4.12
C ASP A 1193 22.78 59.63 3.29
N ASN A 1194 22.68 58.47 2.64
CA ASN A 1194 23.76 57.80 1.94
C ASN A 1194 23.45 57.74 0.45
N TYR A 1195 24.34 58.33 -0.36
CA TYR A 1195 24.24 58.37 -1.82
C TYR A 1195 23.97 57.00 -2.45
N TYR A 1196 24.75 55.98 -2.09
CA TYR A 1196 24.63 54.64 -2.67
C TYR A 1196 23.39 53.91 -2.19
N ALA A 1197 23.03 54.07 -0.91
CA ALA A 1197 21.80 53.48 -0.37
C ALA A 1197 20.54 54.06 -1.04
N ASN A 1198 20.54 55.36 -1.34
CA ASN A 1198 19.46 56.01 -2.08
C ASN A 1198 19.33 55.43 -3.51
N LEU A 1199 20.44 55.14 -4.19
CA LEU A 1199 20.42 54.52 -5.52
C LEU A 1199 19.94 53.07 -5.50
N VAL A 1200 20.38 52.27 -4.52
CA VAL A 1200 19.85 50.90 -4.32
C VAL A 1200 18.37 50.96 -3.98
N GLY A 1201 17.96 51.88 -3.10
CA GLY A 1201 16.57 52.10 -2.72
C GLY A 1201 15.67 52.44 -3.91
N ILE A 1202 16.13 53.30 -4.83
CA ILE A 1202 15.42 53.60 -6.09
C ILE A 1202 15.28 52.34 -6.95
N LYS A 1203 16.36 51.55 -7.09
CA LYS A 1203 16.35 50.36 -7.95
C LYS A 1203 15.51 49.22 -7.39
N LEU A 1204 15.38 49.12 -6.06
CA LEU A 1204 14.46 48.21 -5.39
C LEU A 1204 13.00 48.64 -5.52
N LEU A 1205 12.68 49.86 -5.98
CA LEU A 1205 11.31 50.24 -6.23
C LEU A 1205 10.77 49.44 -7.42
N ASP A 1206 9.69 48.71 -7.19
CA ASP A 1206 8.97 48.01 -8.24
C ASP A 1206 7.61 48.67 -8.43
N CYS A 1207 7.33 49.01 -9.68
CA CYS A 1207 6.08 49.64 -10.09
C CYS A 1207 4.94 48.63 -10.22
N ASN A 1208 5.23 47.33 -10.28
CA ASN A 1208 4.23 46.27 -10.41
C ASN A 1208 3.61 45.82 -9.08
N GLU A 1209 4.22 46.18 -7.95
CA GLU A 1209 3.87 45.63 -6.62
C GLU A 1209 3.07 46.60 -5.73
N VAL A 1210 2.73 47.78 -6.22
CA VAL A 1210 2.19 48.89 -5.40
C VAL A 1210 0.90 49.45 -6.02
N ASN A 1211 -0.14 49.60 -5.19
CA ASN A 1211 -1.43 50.20 -5.59
C ASN A 1211 -1.24 51.71 -5.86
N MET A 1212 -2.05 52.29 -6.76
CA MET A 1212 -2.11 53.73 -7.11
C MET A 1212 -2.18 54.69 -5.90
N TYR A 1213 -2.52 54.20 -4.70
CA TYR A 1213 -2.74 55.00 -3.49
C TYR A 1213 -1.85 54.60 -2.30
N ASP A 1214 -0.67 54.00 -2.52
CA ASP A 1214 0.24 53.67 -1.41
C ASP A 1214 0.96 54.92 -0.88
N GLU A 1215 0.42 55.50 0.20
CA GLU A 1215 0.98 56.68 0.87
C GLU A 1215 2.45 56.49 1.33
N ARG A 1216 2.88 55.24 1.60
CA ARG A 1216 4.27 54.98 2.00
C ARG A 1216 5.20 55.09 0.80
N TYR A 1217 4.78 54.58 -0.34
CA TYR A 1217 5.50 54.69 -1.60
C TYR A 1217 5.64 56.14 -2.07
N ASP A 1218 4.57 56.93 -1.99
CA ASP A 1218 4.60 58.35 -2.34
C ASP A 1218 5.54 59.15 -1.42
N ARG A 1219 5.57 58.82 -0.13
CA ARG A 1219 6.52 59.41 0.81
C ARG A 1219 7.97 59.07 0.46
N ILE A 1220 8.25 57.86 0.01
CA ILE A 1220 9.58 57.47 -0.50
C ILE A 1220 9.96 58.33 -1.71
N LEU A 1221 9.08 58.43 -2.72
CA LEU A 1221 9.34 59.25 -3.91
C LEU A 1221 9.58 60.72 -3.57
N LYS A 1222 8.78 61.29 -2.66
CA LYS A 1222 8.94 62.66 -2.18
C LYS A 1222 10.29 62.87 -1.47
N THR A 1223 10.69 61.92 -0.63
CA THR A 1223 11.97 61.96 0.09
C THR A 1223 13.15 61.92 -0.88
N LEU A 1224 13.08 61.06 -1.91
CA LEU A 1224 14.11 60.97 -2.94
C LEU A 1224 14.14 62.21 -3.85
N LYS A 1225 12.98 62.80 -4.17
CA LYS A 1225 12.88 64.03 -4.98
C LYS A 1225 13.48 65.25 -4.28
N GLN A 1226 13.49 65.28 -2.95
CA GLN A 1226 14.13 66.33 -2.17
C GLN A 1226 15.68 66.26 -2.16
N LYS A 1227 16.29 65.20 -2.70
CA LYS A 1227 17.75 65.06 -2.77
C LYS A 1227 18.31 65.82 -3.97
N GLU A 1228 19.18 66.79 -3.76
CA GLU A 1228 19.79 67.65 -4.81
C GLU A 1228 20.88 66.96 -5.66
N ASN A 1229 20.87 65.63 -5.76
CA ASN A 1229 21.87 64.88 -6.52
C ASN A 1229 21.35 64.48 -7.92
N ILE A 1230 22.06 64.89 -8.97
CA ILE A 1230 21.66 64.70 -10.37
C ILE A 1230 21.48 63.21 -10.74
N VAL A 1231 22.32 62.31 -10.22
CA VAL A 1231 22.25 60.88 -10.53
C VAL A 1231 21.06 60.21 -9.87
N ILE A 1232 20.77 60.58 -8.61
CA ILE A 1232 19.56 60.16 -7.89
C ILE A 1232 18.31 60.64 -8.64
N GLN A 1233 18.27 61.91 -9.04
CA GLN A 1233 17.15 62.49 -9.80
C GLN A 1233 16.98 61.80 -11.16
N CYS A 1234 18.06 61.51 -11.88
CA CYS A 1234 18.01 60.80 -13.16
C CYS A 1234 17.40 59.40 -13.02
N ASN A 1235 17.86 58.59 -12.07
CA ASN A 1235 17.31 57.25 -11.82
C ASN A 1235 15.86 57.31 -11.33
N LEU A 1236 15.53 58.29 -10.47
CA LEU A 1236 14.17 58.53 -10.01
C LEU A 1236 13.24 58.89 -11.18
N TYR A 1237 13.65 59.79 -12.08
CA TYR A 1237 12.85 60.15 -13.25
C TYR A 1237 12.71 59.01 -14.25
N GLN A 1238 13.74 58.18 -14.44
CA GLN A 1238 13.62 56.96 -15.23
C GLN A 1238 12.57 56.00 -14.64
N HIS A 1239 12.55 55.85 -13.32
CA HIS A 1239 11.55 55.05 -12.62
C HIS A 1239 10.14 55.66 -12.75
N MET A 1240 10.00 56.97 -12.55
CA MET A 1240 8.72 57.68 -12.75
C MET A 1240 8.21 57.61 -14.19
N ASN A 1241 9.11 57.62 -15.19
CA ASN A 1241 8.75 57.45 -16.59
C ASN A 1241 8.28 56.02 -16.88
N LYS A 1242 8.88 54.99 -16.25
CA LYS A 1242 8.38 53.60 -16.34
C LYS A 1242 6.98 53.46 -15.76
N ILE A 1243 6.74 54.06 -14.58
CA ILE A 1243 5.42 54.16 -13.98
C ILE A 1243 4.43 54.82 -14.96
N SER A 1244 4.82 55.96 -15.55
CA SER A 1244 3.99 56.70 -16.51
C SER A 1244 3.71 55.92 -17.80
N ALA A 1245 4.67 55.10 -18.27
CA ALA A 1245 4.52 54.26 -19.45
C ALA A 1245 3.57 53.07 -19.20
N GLN A 1246 3.66 52.42 -18.03
CA GLN A 1246 2.71 51.38 -17.64
C GLN A 1246 1.27 51.90 -17.54
N TYR A 1247 1.09 53.13 -17.05
CA TYR A 1247 -0.24 53.76 -16.99
C TYR A 1247 -0.80 54.18 -18.36
N ASN A 1248 0.02 54.22 -19.42
CA ASN A 1248 -0.47 54.43 -20.79
C ASN A 1248 -0.80 53.12 -21.52
N GLU A 1249 -0.36 51.97 -21.01
CA GLU A 1249 -0.66 50.62 -21.55
C GLU A 1249 -1.86 49.93 -20.87
N ILE A 1250 -2.29 50.45 -19.70
CA ILE A 1250 -3.55 50.10 -19.00
C ILE A 1250 -4.66 51.05 -19.46
#